data_AF-A0A0S4M9W6-F1
#
_entry.id   AF-A0A0S4M9W6-F1
#
_cell.length_a   1.000
_cell.length_b   1.000
_cell.length_c   1.000
_cell.angle_alpha   90.00
_cell.angle_beta   90.00
_cell.angle_gamma   90.00
#
_symmetry.space_group_name_H-M   'P 1'
#
loop_
_entity.id
_entity.type
_entity.pdbx_description
1 polymer ?
#
loop_
_entity_poly.entity_id
_entity_poly.type
_entity_poly.pdbx_seq_one_letter_code
_entity_poly.pdbx_strand_id
1 'polypeptide(L)'
;MHSSNFTIVTVSENKAIKDEVDNNDTEKYTSCKKQEEPNSAGILPKNEQSCNFLNLHTPSGLYQDDDYKEKLLLPDIFKLTKLDKFNLSTTIENFDTSQPYTSNNIKYQFIEEEALSVSQKPERIKIKQSAVDEKICISPSLNFTRKITSDSNFDNFGQTVQNYSARCKISRKSIIKKELRIKLCRCDFKQSMVNEKTFGTSSPISTEKIEEEQESLTLPSQMTNLKEGIDNEKVIKKNISLKLYTRSISLHTKNNSRVIYRDAIKKIDIDSNGSFKKCVLEKMGKVIKIRDLLKFSIDLTPTYSNIRKYALDKLSSLLNDDIIDSDILITPGMSISDLRYSCISNQYFFKKLRDTCEKIVRDTRATPDNCLSHVFQCRIVFNLNASSNSPNNKIKFYPKKNKFLPKLKELIIDTISNLPNSIIYEIEKIDRKNIVSALFSDVHGVLVSKSLIKNLNLFFSSNKHKFVNLKNVKFDDNLNLLNNLLNKIENLVRESCIFYEGVFLPDESTTEKLSKYILSDIYGISSKVHKKLKLFSQDISKPQESIDSIKLDSNHIKSAVINLPSSSEEEPQTSKFDLISTVDTMSPRTVIKNTNQSEHHIMIKEFNLKSYHRTTLCYKGTTSNIYEDAIKKVIIDNNCRFKNSVLEKLGAYITSRGFTKSSLNLLRTYSNVRKYILDKLSPYINDIIITTDVLISPGISISKIRCNCISNIPFFQKLRKHCEEISESIKEIPDDYFLSIIQDYIYFTPTERLTIIYKKTNLCSEMKSLIIETISNLADNIIHEIKKFKQSEIVNCLFSNIHGIYVTNSFIRKISLFFSSNKIPDNDLVDNLDLLNDLFTRLLIKVKESLILHEGKTFFPGKSTAKLLSKYLLSDMYGISTKFYLELKPQKHIKNMALDTNYTKCDVVDNYNNTEIRLLEKPILTPQKKSQWNPTLITSLNIYELAISMIDIDKGGFEKSFADKINNYPVIKEYLSKKVTTNIDLSITYNNVKNYILEIFFPFLKEIKEETEEKIKPINGMTVDELRLTYISNEDFLNKLREFCNKSINSIKNSSNTTLINLIQYYVPLGIETLKAIRMNKKRKIAFYNDISNLLFKNILNVPEAIMNSIKLLPHTKIIDGCFSHFYDMYVDNKSLLKIKLVFDYVHKKVANDHSLIRVVDKISLDMIDKIRKGNRISKIINSNIISGGLSIYNYIRKLVKEELPLLKDTISDPIFIIRNNKIETVDQKTRNEMFDKLRSDLIETTIRSYNKLCLKKYKTYKSKV
;
A
#
# COMPACT_ATOMS: atom_id res chain seq x y z
N MET A 1 -7.80 17.02 -74.19
CA MET A 1 -6.79 16.86 -75.27
C MET A 1 -5.47 17.41 -74.76
N HIS A 2 -4.32 16.88 -75.20
CA HIS A 2 -2.96 17.45 -75.06
C HIS A 2 -2.51 17.88 -73.61
N SER A 3 -1.52 17.25 -72.96
CA SER A 3 -0.35 16.49 -73.43
C SER A 3 0.56 17.32 -74.35
N SER A 4 1.89 17.32 -74.23
CA SER A 4 2.82 16.66 -73.30
C SER A 4 4.26 17.04 -73.74
N ASN A 5 5.29 16.65 -72.98
CA ASN A 5 6.71 16.56 -73.44
C ASN A 5 7.39 17.94 -73.71
N PHE A 6 8.71 18.13 -73.91
CA PHE A 6 10.01 17.47 -73.57
C PHE A 6 11.16 18.43 -74.03
N THR A 7 12.48 18.31 -73.79
CA THR A 7 13.36 17.31 -73.11
C THR A 7 14.70 17.96 -72.68
N ILE A 8 15.52 17.23 -71.89
CA ILE A 8 17.01 17.19 -71.94
C ILE A 8 17.85 18.45 -71.58
N VAL A 9 18.52 18.35 -70.41
CA VAL A 9 19.97 18.55 -70.12
C VAL A 9 20.83 19.45 -71.03
N THR A 10 21.49 20.48 -70.46
CA THR A 10 22.97 20.63 -70.44
C THR A 10 23.51 21.69 -69.45
N VAL A 11 24.55 21.27 -68.71
CA VAL A 11 25.83 21.92 -68.31
C VAL A 11 26.04 23.46 -68.40
N SER A 12 26.87 23.99 -67.47
CA SER A 12 27.59 25.29 -67.43
C SER A 12 26.78 26.61 -67.24
N GLU A 13 27.29 27.73 -66.69
CA GLU A 13 28.49 27.96 -65.84
C GLU A 13 28.38 29.26 -64.97
N ASN A 14 29.24 29.34 -63.95
CA ASN A 14 29.91 30.52 -63.35
C ASN A 14 29.32 31.97 -63.32
N LYS A 15 29.45 32.57 -62.12
CA LYS A 15 29.55 34.03 -61.75
C LYS A 15 28.27 34.87 -61.94
N ALA A 16 27.74 35.64 -60.97
CA ALA A 16 28.25 36.49 -59.86
C ALA A 16 28.41 37.98 -60.23
N ILE A 17 28.42 38.87 -59.21
CA ILE A 17 28.37 40.37 -59.27
C ILE A 17 26.90 40.84 -59.46
N LYS A 18 26.24 41.52 -58.48
CA LYS A 18 26.35 42.94 -58.02
C LYS A 18 25.83 43.93 -59.10
N ASP A 19 25.15 45.04 -58.84
CA ASP A 19 24.80 45.84 -57.64
C ASP A 19 23.43 46.55 -57.91
N GLU A 20 22.48 46.69 -56.97
CA GLU A 20 22.26 47.81 -55.99
C GLU A 20 21.24 48.87 -56.49
N VAL A 21 20.80 49.78 -55.59
CA VAL A 21 20.00 51.01 -55.80
C VAL A 21 18.48 50.91 -56.07
N ASP A 22 17.72 51.08 -54.98
CA ASP A 22 16.58 51.99 -54.78
C ASP A 22 15.72 52.51 -55.96
N ASN A 23 14.39 52.47 -55.76
CA ASN A 23 13.69 53.71 -55.39
C ASN A 23 12.36 53.51 -54.65
N ASN A 24 11.87 54.59 -54.03
CA ASN A 24 10.61 54.67 -53.29
C ASN A 24 9.40 54.78 -54.24
N ASP A 25 8.19 54.50 -53.73
CA ASP A 25 7.22 55.60 -53.61
C ASP A 25 6.10 55.35 -52.57
N THR A 26 5.33 56.39 -52.22
CA THR A 26 4.51 56.44 -50.98
C THR A 26 3.09 57.00 -51.15
N GLU A 27 2.04 56.19 -50.94
CA GLU A 27 0.67 56.67 -50.61
C GLU A 27 -0.03 55.75 -49.58
N LYS A 28 -0.35 56.23 -48.36
CA LYS A 28 -1.47 57.08 -47.91
C LYS A 28 -2.79 56.33 -47.63
N TYR A 29 -3.02 56.12 -46.32
CA TYR A 29 -4.27 56.23 -45.57
C TYR A 29 -5.64 56.19 -46.30
N THR A 30 -6.50 55.29 -45.81
CA THR A 30 -7.91 55.61 -45.53
C THR A 30 -8.37 54.88 -44.26
N SER A 31 -9.49 55.29 -43.65
CA SER A 31 -9.86 54.89 -42.28
C SER A 31 -11.37 54.70 -42.07
N CYS A 32 -11.75 54.27 -40.85
CA CYS A 32 -13.13 54.12 -40.35
C CYS A 32 -13.91 52.90 -40.92
N LYS A 33 -14.96 52.37 -40.26
CA LYS A 33 -15.67 52.81 -39.02
C LYS A 33 -16.18 51.60 -38.19
N LYS A 34 -16.79 51.87 -37.03
CA LYS A 34 -17.43 50.87 -36.13
C LYS A 34 -18.94 50.77 -36.36
N GLN A 35 -19.53 49.62 -36.03
CA GLN A 35 -20.87 49.37 -35.44
C GLN A 35 -20.78 47.97 -34.78
N GLU A 36 -21.07 47.73 -33.49
CA GLU A 36 -22.28 47.92 -32.66
C GLU A 36 -23.24 46.72 -32.67
N GLU A 37 -23.83 46.41 -31.51
CA GLU A 37 -24.61 45.20 -31.21
C GLU A 37 -26.09 45.33 -31.66
N PRO A 38 -26.88 44.25 -31.55
CA PRO A 38 -27.90 44.32 -30.49
C PRO A 38 -28.15 43.03 -29.69
N ASN A 39 -28.80 43.23 -28.54
CA ASN A 39 -29.24 42.24 -27.56
C ASN A 39 -30.21 41.16 -28.10
N SER A 40 -30.24 40.01 -27.42
CA SER A 40 -31.50 39.28 -27.19
C SER A 40 -31.51 38.61 -25.80
N ALA A 41 -32.68 38.55 -25.15
CA ALA A 41 -32.84 38.01 -23.80
C ALA A 41 -33.58 36.66 -23.80
N GLY A 42 -33.20 35.74 -22.90
CA GLY A 42 -33.67 34.34 -22.89
C GLY A 42 -33.94 33.79 -21.50
N ILE A 43 -35.14 34.07 -20.99
CA ILE A 43 -35.74 33.71 -19.70
C ILE A 43 -35.34 32.33 -19.10
N LEU A 44 -34.99 32.33 -17.81
CA LEU A 44 -34.88 31.16 -16.93
C LEU A 44 -36.26 30.59 -16.54
N PRO A 45 -36.34 29.28 -16.25
CA PRO A 45 -37.11 28.80 -15.11
C PRO A 45 -36.17 28.38 -13.97
N LYS A 46 -36.43 28.89 -12.76
CA LYS A 46 -35.78 28.46 -11.52
C LYS A 46 -36.21 27.03 -11.15
N ASN A 47 -35.39 26.36 -10.36
CA ASN A 47 -35.90 25.59 -9.23
C ASN A 47 -34.90 25.62 -8.08
N GLU A 48 -35.31 26.21 -6.96
CA GLU A 48 -34.53 26.29 -5.72
C GLU A 48 -34.97 25.15 -4.80
N GLN A 49 -34.03 24.37 -4.27
CA GLN A 49 -34.21 23.70 -2.99
C GLN A 49 -32.88 23.70 -2.24
N SER A 50 -32.94 24.08 -0.97
CA SER A 50 -31.77 24.36 -0.13
C SER A 50 -31.88 23.61 1.20
N CYS A 51 -30.75 23.43 1.88
CA CYS A 51 -30.62 22.91 3.24
C CYS A 51 -31.00 21.41 3.40
N ASN A 52 -30.38 20.57 4.23
CA ASN A 52 -29.23 20.66 5.15
C ASN A 52 -28.31 19.43 4.88
N PHE A 53 -27.04 19.34 5.32
CA PHE A 53 -26.61 19.17 6.72
C PHE A 53 -25.13 19.52 6.92
N LEU A 54 -24.82 20.05 8.11
CA LEU A 54 -23.51 19.91 8.77
C LEU A 54 -23.60 18.84 9.87
N ASN A 55 -22.44 18.24 10.16
CA ASN A 55 -22.11 17.27 11.24
C ASN A 55 -21.96 15.80 10.80
N LEU A 56 -20.71 15.43 10.48
CA LEU A 56 -20.21 14.08 10.68
C LEU A 56 -18.87 14.15 11.42
N HIS A 57 -18.76 13.38 12.51
CA HIS A 57 -17.53 13.21 13.26
C HIS A 57 -16.46 12.52 12.40
N THR A 58 -15.18 12.80 12.67
CA THR A 58 -14.04 12.07 12.11
C THR A 58 -14.03 10.61 12.61
N PRO A 59 -14.14 9.60 11.72
CA PRO A 59 -13.89 8.20 12.07
C PRO A 59 -12.45 7.84 11.69
N SER A 60 -11.52 7.95 12.64
CA SER A 60 -10.14 7.50 12.45
C SER A 60 -10.04 5.98 12.64
N GLY A 61 -9.96 5.24 11.53
CA GLY A 61 -9.67 3.80 11.53
C GLY A 61 -10.77 2.95 10.91
N LEU A 62 -10.56 2.52 9.67
CA LEU A 62 -11.21 1.35 9.08
C LEU A 62 -10.14 0.44 8.48
N TYR A 63 -10.38 -0.86 8.60
CA TYR A 63 -9.65 -1.88 7.86
C TYR A 63 -10.05 -1.81 6.38
N GLN A 64 -9.14 -2.21 5.49
CA GLN A 64 -9.50 -2.52 4.11
C GLN A 64 -10.09 -3.93 4.05
N ASP A 65 -11.41 -4.02 3.89
CA ASP A 65 -12.05 -5.17 3.25
C ASP A 65 -12.12 -4.86 1.74
N ASP A 66 -11.53 -5.70 0.90
CA ASP A 66 -11.52 -5.50 -0.56
C ASP A 66 -12.85 -5.95 -1.18
N ASP A 67 -13.75 -5.01 -1.45
CA ASP A 67 -15.01 -5.24 -2.16
C ASP A 67 -15.15 -4.29 -3.38
N TYR A 68 -14.10 -4.26 -4.22
CA TYR A 68 -14.11 -3.55 -5.51
C TYR A 68 -14.70 -4.47 -6.59
N LYS A 69 -15.96 -4.22 -6.95
CA LYS A 69 -16.56 -4.72 -8.20
C LYS A 69 -16.66 -3.59 -9.22
N GLU A 70 -16.03 -3.79 -10.37
CA GLU A 70 -16.22 -2.90 -11.51
C GLU A 70 -17.66 -2.98 -12.04
N LYS A 71 -18.19 -1.83 -12.48
CA LYS A 71 -19.46 -1.75 -13.19
C LYS A 71 -19.22 -1.87 -14.69
N LEU A 72 -19.10 -3.10 -15.18
CA LEU A 72 -19.35 -3.38 -16.60
C LEU A 72 -20.87 -3.54 -16.80
N LEU A 73 -21.39 -2.84 -17.81
CA LEU A 73 -22.79 -2.96 -18.23
C LEU A 73 -22.90 -4.12 -19.23
N LEU A 74 -23.79 -5.06 -18.96
CA LEU A 74 -24.13 -6.15 -19.89
C LEU A 74 -25.23 -5.66 -20.86
N PRO A 75 -25.13 -5.92 -22.17
CA PRO A 75 -26.25 -5.79 -23.10
C PRO A 75 -27.29 -6.90 -22.87
N ASP A 76 -28.58 -6.57 -23.02
CA ASP A 76 -29.67 -7.56 -22.98
C ASP A 76 -29.71 -8.41 -24.26
N ILE A 77 -29.15 -9.62 -24.20
CA ILE A 77 -29.48 -10.71 -25.13
C ILE A 77 -29.68 -12.00 -24.32
N PHE A 78 -30.94 -12.45 -24.27
CA PHE A 78 -31.42 -13.85 -24.29
C PHE A 78 -32.83 -13.94 -23.68
N LYS A 79 -33.85 -13.70 -24.52
CA LYS A 79 -35.13 -14.38 -24.35
C LYS A 79 -34.99 -15.77 -24.97
N LEU A 80 -35.34 -16.83 -24.24
CA LEU A 80 -35.88 -18.06 -24.82
C LEU A 80 -36.67 -18.85 -23.76
N THR A 81 -37.41 -19.85 -24.23
CA THR A 81 -38.60 -20.43 -23.61
C THR A 81 -38.35 -21.38 -22.43
N LYS A 82 -39.42 -21.65 -21.68
CA LYS A 82 -39.50 -22.79 -20.75
C LYS A 82 -39.19 -24.11 -21.46
N LEU A 83 -38.70 -25.09 -20.71
CA LEU A 83 -39.08 -26.50 -20.88
C LEU A 83 -39.39 -27.09 -19.49
N ASP A 84 -40.12 -28.20 -19.44
CA ASP A 84 -40.85 -28.64 -18.25
C ASP A 84 -40.20 -29.78 -17.44
N LYS A 85 -40.86 -30.14 -16.33
CA LYS A 85 -40.46 -31.18 -15.37
C LYS A 85 -40.27 -32.56 -16.03
N PHE A 86 -39.38 -33.35 -15.44
CA PHE A 86 -39.60 -34.80 -15.29
C PHE A 86 -39.39 -35.23 -13.83
N ASN A 87 -40.19 -36.18 -13.38
CA ASN A 87 -40.07 -36.82 -12.06
C ASN A 87 -39.21 -38.09 -12.18
N LEU A 88 -38.54 -38.50 -11.09
CA LEU A 88 -38.11 -39.89 -10.95
C LEU A 88 -39.25 -40.75 -10.40
N SER A 89 -39.32 -41.99 -10.86
CA SER A 89 -40.02 -43.10 -10.21
C SER A 89 -39.07 -44.28 -10.07
N THR A 90 -39.09 -44.95 -8.92
CA THR A 90 -38.13 -45.99 -8.54
C THR A 90 -38.65 -47.40 -8.79
N THR A 91 -37.79 -48.29 -9.27
CA THR A 91 -37.88 -49.75 -9.03
C THR A 91 -36.46 -50.31 -8.81
N ILE A 92 -36.38 -51.52 -8.27
CA ILE A 92 -35.21 -52.23 -7.74
C ILE A 92 -35.21 -53.68 -8.29
N GLU A 93 -34.09 -54.42 -8.20
CA GLU A 93 -33.92 -55.86 -8.53
C GLU A 93 -34.01 -56.25 -10.04
N ASN A 94 -33.38 -57.31 -10.57
CA ASN A 94 -32.25 -58.15 -10.07
C ASN A 94 -31.51 -58.90 -11.21
N PHE A 95 -30.37 -59.51 -10.87
CA PHE A 95 -29.55 -60.56 -11.56
C PHE A 95 -29.83 -61.01 -13.03
N ASP A 96 -28.82 -60.78 -13.87
CA ASP A 96 -27.98 -61.79 -14.55
C ASP A 96 -28.55 -63.22 -14.81
N THR A 97 -28.63 -63.63 -16.09
CA THR A 97 -28.07 -64.92 -16.59
C THR A 97 -28.07 -65.07 -18.13
N SER A 98 -27.39 -66.11 -18.61
CA SER A 98 -27.09 -66.55 -19.97
C SER A 98 -28.25 -66.79 -20.97
N GLN A 99 -27.95 -66.60 -22.27
CA GLN A 99 -28.05 -67.54 -23.42
C GLN A 99 -28.91 -68.85 -23.32
N PRO A 100 -29.37 -69.46 -24.45
CA PRO A 100 -29.21 -69.10 -25.89
C PRO A 100 -30.46 -69.38 -26.81
N TYR A 101 -30.28 -69.26 -28.15
CA TYR A 101 -30.90 -69.99 -29.31
C TYR A 101 -32.45 -70.33 -29.36
N THR A 102 -33.16 -70.42 -30.50
CA THR A 102 -32.82 -70.49 -31.95
C THR A 102 -34.01 -70.09 -32.87
N SER A 103 -33.73 -69.97 -34.19
CA SER A 103 -34.65 -70.13 -35.35
C SER A 103 -35.41 -68.87 -35.86
N ASN A 104 -35.70 -68.69 -37.17
CA ASN A 104 -35.43 -69.56 -38.33
C ASN A 104 -35.39 -68.79 -39.69
N ASN A 105 -34.82 -69.40 -40.75
CA ASN A 105 -34.89 -69.04 -42.20
C ASN A 105 -34.24 -67.71 -42.66
N ILE A 106 -33.69 -67.52 -43.89
CA ILE A 106 -33.39 -68.38 -45.07
C ILE A 106 -32.17 -67.73 -45.80
N LYS A 107 -31.01 -68.39 -45.97
CA LYS A 107 -30.49 -69.14 -47.16
C LYS A 107 -30.29 -68.32 -48.46
N TYR A 108 -29.18 -68.41 -49.23
CA TYR A 108 -27.91 -69.17 -49.06
C TYR A 108 -26.78 -68.74 -50.04
N GLN A 109 -25.52 -69.16 -49.75
CA GLN A 109 -24.32 -69.29 -50.64
C GLN A 109 -23.72 -67.97 -51.23
N PHE A 110 -22.39 -67.74 -51.32
CA PHE A 110 -21.15 -68.44 -50.85
C PHE A 110 -19.96 -67.40 -50.96
N ILE A 111 -18.64 -67.60 -50.69
CA ILE A 111 -17.75 -68.76 -50.41
C ILE A 111 -16.46 -68.33 -49.59
N GLU A 112 -15.59 -69.31 -49.28
CA GLU A 112 -14.12 -69.40 -48.97
C GLU A 112 -13.14 -68.20 -49.22
N GLU A 113 -11.92 -68.11 -48.62
CA GLU A 113 -11.29 -68.70 -47.40
C GLU A 113 -9.94 -68.01 -47.00
N GLU A 114 -9.47 -68.29 -45.77
CA GLU A 114 -8.10 -68.40 -45.19
C GLU A 114 -6.83 -67.55 -45.59
N ALA A 115 -5.85 -67.64 -44.66
CA ALA A 115 -4.38 -67.71 -44.85
C ALA A 115 -3.46 -66.44 -44.97
N LEU A 116 -2.79 -66.18 -43.84
CA LEU A 116 -1.37 -65.84 -43.64
C LEU A 116 -0.34 -65.78 -44.82
N SER A 117 0.58 -64.81 -44.68
CA SER A 117 2.06 -64.89 -44.87
C SER A 117 2.74 -64.50 -46.21
N VAL A 118 4.07 -64.30 -46.11
CA VAL A 118 5.08 -63.99 -47.17
C VAL A 118 4.96 -62.56 -47.76
N SER A 119 5.92 -61.64 -47.65
CA SER A 119 7.25 -61.51 -48.32
C SER A 119 7.14 -61.35 -49.86
N GLN A 120 7.96 -60.55 -50.57
CA GLN A 120 9.35 -60.13 -50.29
C GLN A 120 9.74 -58.78 -50.96
N LYS A 121 10.92 -58.27 -50.58
CA LYS A 121 11.77 -57.32 -51.33
C LYS A 121 12.11 -57.89 -52.73
N PRO A 122 12.42 -57.07 -53.78
CA PRO A 122 13.77 -56.50 -53.88
C PRO A 122 13.96 -55.14 -54.63
N GLU A 123 14.97 -54.38 -54.16
CA GLU A 123 16.08 -53.78 -54.95
C GLU A 123 15.82 -52.72 -56.06
N ARG A 124 16.80 -51.90 -56.53
CA ARG A 124 18.12 -51.35 -56.09
C ARG A 124 18.55 -50.42 -57.26
N ILE A 125 19.22 -49.27 -57.10
CA ILE A 125 20.69 -49.02 -57.12
C ILE A 125 20.81 -47.47 -56.96
N LYS A 126 21.39 -46.92 -55.88
CA LYS A 126 22.75 -46.28 -55.75
C LYS A 126 23.06 -45.18 -56.82
N ILE A 127 23.75 -44.06 -56.55
CA ILE A 127 25.11 -43.90 -55.96
C ILE A 127 25.35 -42.50 -55.34
N LYS A 128 26.14 -42.46 -54.23
CA LYS A 128 26.98 -41.40 -53.60
C LYS A 128 26.66 -39.87 -53.67
N GLN A 129 26.44 -39.31 -52.48
CA GLN A 129 27.23 -38.24 -51.80
C GLN A 129 28.11 -37.25 -52.60
N SER A 130 27.90 -35.94 -52.37
CA SER A 130 28.86 -35.03 -51.69
C SER A 130 28.11 -33.74 -51.25
N ALA A 131 28.80 -32.71 -50.73
CA ALA A 131 28.19 -31.57 -50.01
C ALA A 131 28.94 -30.23 -50.25
N VAL A 132 28.53 -29.18 -49.51
CA VAL A 132 29.22 -27.88 -49.26
C VAL A 132 28.83 -26.70 -50.19
N ASP A 133 28.01 -25.83 -49.62
CA ASP A 133 28.07 -24.35 -49.55
C ASP A 133 27.75 -23.34 -50.69
N GLU A 134 27.21 -22.23 -50.17
CA GLU A 134 27.35 -20.80 -50.52
C GLU A 134 26.63 -20.11 -51.71
N LYS A 135 25.76 -19.18 -51.29
CA LYS A 135 25.73 -17.73 -51.62
C LYS A 135 24.91 -17.16 -52.80
N ILE A 136 24.27 -16.05 -52.42
CA ILE A 136 23.99 -14.81 -53.17
C ILE A 136 22.73 -14.78 -54.06
N CYS A 137 22.08 -13.62 -53.98
CA CYS A 137 20.84 -13.23 -54.63
C CYS A 137 21.03 -12.95 -56.13
N ILE A 138 19.90 -12.82 -56.85
CA ILE A 138 19.53 -11.57 -57.54
C ILE A 138 18.05 -11.64 -57.98
N SER A 139 17.34 -10.52 -57.92
CA SER A 139 15.97 -10.36 -58.47
C SER A 139 16.05 -9.96 -59.94
N PRO A 140 15.04 -10.25 -60.79
CA PRO A 140 14.00 -9.22 -60.95
C PRO A 140 12.58 -9.71 -61.31
N SER A 141 11.66 -8.75 -61.32
CA SER A 141 10.28 -8.81 -61.82
C SER A 141 10.16 -8.45 -63.32
N LEU A 142 9.11 -8.90 -64.03
CA LEU A 142 8.10 -8.02 -64.67
C LEU A 142 6.90 -8.75 -65.35
N ASN A 143 5.74 -8.08 -65.36
CA ASN A 143 4.63 -7.94 -66.36
C ASN A 143 4.47 -8.98 -67.52
N PHE A 144 3.25 -9.32 -68.01
CA PHE A 144 2.24 -8.46 -68.69
C PHE A 144 0.80 -9.04 -68.46
N THR A 145 -0.28 -8.29 -68.16
CA THR A 145 -1.03 -7.24 -68.92
C THR A 145 -2.04 -7.75 -69.96
N ARG A 146 -3.36 -7.58 -69.73
CA ARG A 146 -4.33 -7.17 -70.78
C ARG A 146 -5.67 -6.57 -70.32
N LYS A 147 -6.18 -5.72 -71.22
CA LYS A 147 -7.38 -4.85 -71.31
C LYS A 147 -8.69 -5.18 -70.57
N ILE A 148 -9.48 -4.11 -70.40
CA ILE A 148 -10.92 -4.04 -70.09
C ILE A 148 -11.65 -3.31 -71.24
N THR A 149 -12.91 -3.64 -71.50
CA THR A 149 -13.95 -2.82 -72.19
C THR A 149 -15.31 -3.06 -71.52
N SER A 150 -16.32 -2.22 -71.77
CA SER A 150 -17.54 -2.07 -70.96
C SER A 150 -18.87 -2.37 -71.72
N ASP A 151 -20.01 -2.00 -71.09
CA ASP A 151 -21.38 -1.83 -71.64
C ASP A 151 -22.29 -3.10 -71.62
N SER A 152 -23.63 -3.06 -71.44
CA SER A 152 -24.58 -2.04 -70.89
C SER A 152 -26.00 -2.64 -70.60
N ASN A 153 -26.88 -1.90 -69.89
CA ASN A 153 -28.38 -1.94 -69.90
C ASN A 153 -29.14 -3.18 -69.30
N PHE A 154 -30.13 -3.05 -68.39
CA PHE A 154 -31.59 -2.67 -68.48
C PHE A 154 -32.50 -3.74 -69.14
N ASP A 155 -33.77 -4.03 -68.76
CA ASP A 155 -34.78 -3.54 -67.78
C ASP A 155 -35.84 -4.69 -67.50
N ASN A 156 -37.02 -4.68 -66.83
CA ASN A 156 -37.90 -3.77 -66.03
C ASN A 156 -38.83 -4.64 -65.09
N PHE A 157 -39.96 -4.09 -64.58
CA PHE A 157 -41.15 -4.68 -63.90
C PHE A 157 -41.02 -5.16 -62.43
N GLY A 158 -42.02 -4.95 -61.54
CA GLY A 158 -43.31 -4.24 -61.71
C GLY A 158 -44.11 -4.05 -60.40
N GLN A 159 -44.85 -2.94 -60.32
CA GLN A 159 -45.56 -2.32 -59.17
C GLN A 159 -46.61 -3.21 -58.42
N THR A 160 -47.00 -2.89 -57.18
CA THR A 160 -48.20 -2.04 -56.90
C THR A 160 -48.27 -1.43 -55.48
N VAL A 161 -49.30 -0.63 -55.20
CA VAL A 161 -49.36 0.43 -54.18
C VAL A 161 -50.68 0.39 -53.38
N GLN A 162 -50.70 0.71 -52.08
CA GLN A 162 -51.72 1.60 -51.46
C GLN A 162 -51.43 2.04 -50.00
N ASN A 163 -52.20 3.05 -49.55
CA ASN A 163 -52.01 3.82 -48.31
C ASN A 163 -52.80 3.25 -47.12
N TYR A 164 -52.46 3.67 -45.89
CA TYR A 164 -53.46 4.16 -44.93
C TYR A 164 -52.87 5.09 -43.86
N SER A 165 -53.70 5.98 -43.32
CA SER A 165 -53.38 6.95 -42.27
C SER A 165 -54.36 6.80 -41.10
N ALA A 166 -53.85 6.75 -39.87
CA ALA A 166 -54.65 6.85 -38.65
C ALA A 166 -53.83 7.44 -37.50
N ARG A 167 -54.49 8.19 -36.60
CA ARG A 167 -53.85 9.01 -35.56
C ARG A 167 -54.45 8.71 -34.18
N CYS A 168 -53.59 8.70 -33.15
CA CYS A 168 -53.92 8.90 -31.74
C CYS A 168 -54.70 7.78 -30.99
N LYS A 169 -54.07 7.19 -29.96
CA LYS A 169 -54.52 7.19 -28.54
C LYS A 169 -53.66 6.22 -27.70
N ILE A 170 -52.76 6.74 -26.86
CA ILE A 170 -52.19 6.00 -25.71
C ILE A 170 -52.84 6.57 -24.45
N SER A 171 -53.42 5.71 -23.62
CA SER A 171 -54.20 6.14 -22.45
C SER A 171 -53.31 6.50 -21.26
N ARG A 172 -53.63 7.63 -20.61
CA ARG A 172 -53.12 7.92 -19.25
C ARG A 172 -53.70 6.89 -18.28
N LYS A 173 -52.86 6.24 -17.47
CA LYS A 173 -53.28 5.62 -16.21
C LYS A 173 -52.77 6.45 -15.03
N SER A 174 -53.53 6.43 -13.94
CA SER A 174 -53.51 7.46 -12.90
C SER A 174 -52.48 7.20 -11.79
N ILE A 175 -51.85 8.28 -11.33
CA ILE A 175 -51.09 8.29 -10.07
C ILE A 175 -52.09 8.51 -8.94
N ILE A 176 -52.40 7.45 -8.19
CA ILE A 176 -53.24 7.54 -6.99
C ILE A 176 -52.42 8.18 -5.86
N LYS A 177 -52.75 9.42 -5.50
CA LYS A 177 -52.33 10.00 -4.21
C LYS A 177 -53.03 9.21 -3.09
N LYS A 178 -52.26 8.54 -2.22
CA LYS A 178 -52.74 8.16 -0.89
C LYS A 178 -52.17 9.12 0.16
N GLU A 179 -53.08 9.79 0.85
CA GLU A 179 -52.81 10.71 1.94
C GLU A 179 -52.41 9.90 3.20
N LEU A 180 -51.17 10.09 3.68
CA LEU A 180 -50.67 9.43 4.89
C LEU A 180 -50.59 10.43 6.05
N ARG A 181 -51.66 10.50 6.83
CA ARG A 181 -51.73 11.30 8.06
C ARG A 181 -50.89 10.65 9.17
N ILE A 182 -49.68 11.16 9.39
CA ILE A 182 -48.82 10.72 10.51
C ILE A 182 -49.35 11.35 11.81
N LYS A 183 -50.03 10.56 12.64
CA LYS A 183 -50.28 10.91 14.04
C LYS A 183 -48.97 10.77 14.82
N LEU A 184 -48.43 11.88 15.31
CA LEU A 184 -47.32 11.88 16.28
C LEU A 184 -47.87 11.59 17.68
N CYS A 185 -47.81 10.34 18.12
CA CYS A 185 -47.98 10.01 19.53
C CYS A 185 -46.76 10.49 20.32
N ARG A 186 -46.96 11.47 21.21
CA ARG A 186 -46.03 11.74 22.31
C ARG A 186 -46.27 10.69 23.40
N CYS A 187 -45.20 10.23 24.02
CA CYS A 187 -45.25 9.63 25.36
C CYS A 187 -44.37 10.50 26.26
N ASP A 188 -44.91 10.91 27.40
CA ASP A 188 -44.27 11.88 28.28
C ASP A 188 -43.21 11.26 29.19
N PHE A 189 -42.25 12.08 29.60
CA PHE A 189 -41.56 11.92 30.89
C PHE A 189 -41.57 13.25 31.63
N LYS A 190 -42.30 13.28 32.74
CA LYS A 190 -42.22 14.32 33.77
C LYS A 190 -40.84 14.25 34.46
N GLN A 191 -40.29 15.26 35.14
CA GLN A 191 -40.44 16.72 35.25
C GLN A 191 -39.86 17.07 36.63
N SER A 192 -38.73 17.81 36.66
CA SER A 192 -38.25 18.64 37.78
C SER A 192 -37.00 19.37 37.26
N MET A 193 -37.03 20.61 36.79
CA MET A 193 -37.75 21.81 37.22
C MET A 193 -37.26 22.34 38.58
N VAL A 194 -36.22 23.17 38.51
CA VAL A 194 -36.07 24.40 39.31
C VAL A 194 -35.80 25.54 38.29
N ASN A 195 -36.25 26.75 38.59
CA ASN A 195 -36.30 27.86 37.64
C ASN A 195 -35.04 28.72 37.68
N GLU A 196 -34.72 29.35 36.55
CA GLU A 196 -34.10 30.67 36.54
C GLU A 196 -34.77 31.53 35.46
N LYS A 197 -34.97 32.83 35.71
CA LYS A 197 -35.87 33.68 34.92
C LYS A 197 -35.15 34.39 33.77
N THR A 198 -35.84 34.53 32.65
CA THR A 198 -35.46 35.38 31.52
C THR A 198 -35.60 36.87 31.84
N PHE A 199 -34.57 37.65 31.51
CA PHE A 199 -34.62 38.94 30.80
C PHE A 199 -33.23 39.16 30.17
N GLY A 200 -33.02 39.97 29.14
CA GLY A 200 -33.92 40.85 28.38
C GLY A 200 -33.04 41.94 27.75
N THR A 201 -32.91 41.98 26.43
CA THR A 201 -31.87 42.80 25.77
C THR A 201 -32.24 44.26 25.63
N SER A 202 -31.40 45.17 26.14
CA SER A 202 -31.26 46.52 25.63
C SER A 202 -29.84 47.06 25.83
N SER A 203 -29.39 47.85 24.86
CA SER A 203 -28.29 48.82 24.94
C SER A 203 -28.95 50.21 24.76
N PRO A 204 -28.37 51.35 25.18
CA PRO A 204 -27.22 51.89 24.44
C PRO A 204 -26.26 52.88 25.17
N ILE A 205 -25.19 53.24 24.45
CA ILE A 205 -24.54 54.58 24.42
C ILE A 205 -23.58 54.99 25.57
N SER A 206 -22.81 56.04 25.25
CA SER A 206 -21.55 56.58 25.77
C SER A 206 -21.69 57.33 27.14
N THR A 207 -20.67 57.97 27.74
CA THR A 207 -19.45 58.63 27.20
C THR A 207 -18.33 58.77 28.27
N GLU A 208 -17.23 59.45 27.91
CA GLU A 208 -16.34 60.33 28.72
C GLU A 208 -16.65 60.52 30.23
N LYS A 209 -15.67 60.69 31.16
CA LYS A 209 -14.25 61.15 31.04
C LYS A 209 -13.48 60.99 32.39
N ILE A 210 -12.13 60.98 32.31
CA ILE A 210 -11.12 61.68 33.18
C ILE A 210 -11.09 61.48 34.72
N GLU A 211 -9.86 61.22 35.24
CA GLU A 211 -9.23 61.55 36.57
C GLU A 211 -10.04 61.40 37.91
N GLU A 212 -9.47 61.27 39.13
CA GLU A 212 -8.07 61.30 39.62
C GLU A 212 -7.90 60.46 40.92
N GLU A 213 -6.72 60.59 41.54
CA GLU A 213 -6.22 60.34 42.92
C GLU A 213 -7.22 60.26 44.13
N GLN A 214 -6.89 59.78 45.36
CA GLN A 214 -5.71 59.11 45.98
C GLN A 214 -6.17 58.39 47.30
N GLU A 215 -5.20 57.97 48.15
CA GLU A 215 -5.33 57.64 49.60
C GLU A 215 -6.10 56.36 50.02
N SER A 216 -5.92 55.80 51.24
CA SER A 216 -4.72 55.61 52.11
C SER A 216 -5.07 54.60 53.25
N LEU A 217 -4.20 54.44 54.26
CA LEU A 217 -4.41 53.75 55.57
C LEU A 217 -4.67 52.21 55.50
N THR A 218 -3.74 51.28 55.78
CA THR A 218 -2.64 51.11 56.78
C THR A 218 -3.03 50.28 58.03
N LEU A 219 -2.08 49.44 58.48
CA LEU A 219 -2.10 48.40 59.52
C LEU A 219 -2.78 48.73 60.88
N PRO A 220 -3.23 47.68 61.61
CA PRO A 220 -2.40 47.06 62.68
C PRO A 220 -2.27 45.51 62.48
N SER A 221 -1.26 44.74 62.94
CA SER A 221 -0.49 44.67 64.22
C SER A 221 -1.39 44.25 65.42
N GLN A 222 -1.09 43.31 66.32
CA GLN A 222 0.09 42.52 66.72
C GLN A 222 -0.40 41.08 67.11
N MET A 223 0.29 39.98 66.77
CA MET A 223 1.35 39.27 67.52
C MET A 223 0.97 38.69 68.90
N THR A 224 0.77 37.36 68.98
CA THR A 224 1.00 36.50 70.16
C THR A 224 1.38 35.08 69.73
N ASN A 225 2.33 34.44 70.42
CA ASN A 225 2.82 33.07 70.14
C ASN A 225 2.06 32.01 70.95
N LEU A 226 1.91 30.79 70.41
CA LEU A 226 1.80 29.58 71.24
C LEU A 226 2.20 28.27 70.50
N LYS A 227 3.38 27.77 70.89
CA LYS A 227 3.96 26.40 70.82
C LYS A 227 3.50 25.35 69.79
N GLU A 228 4.51 24.88 69.06
CA GLU A 228 4.87 23.46 68.85
C GLU A 228 3.78 22.41 68.58
N GLY A 229 3.75 21.95 67.33
CA GLY A 229 3.17 20.66 66.94
C GLY A 229 3.69 20.25 65.56
N ILE A 230 4.74 19.42 65.51
CA ILE A 230 5.22 18.82 64.24
C ILE A 230 4.31 17.64 63.89
N ASP A 231 3.06 17.94 63.54
CA ASP A 231 2.09 16.95 63.06
C ASP A 231 2.33 16.76 61.56
N ASN A 232 2.81 15.56 61.18
CA ASN A 232 3.12 15.21 59.79
C ASN A 232 1.91 15.53 58.88
N GLU A 233 2.15 16.12 57.69
CA GLU A 233 1.10 16.43 56.73
C GLU A 233 0.22 15.21 56.46
N LYS A 234 -1.02 15.23 56.97
CA LYS A 234 -2.01 14.16 56.76
C LYS A 234 -2.50 14.20 55.31
N VAL A 235 -1.71 13.56 54.44
CA VAL A 235 -1.95 13.42 52.99
C VAL A 235 -3.42 13.07 52.73
N ILE A 236 -4.16 14.04 52.19
CA ILE A 236 -5.61 13.93 52.06
C ILE A 236 -5.97 12.94 50.95
N LYS A 237 -6.23 11.70 51.35
CA LYS A 237 -6.78 10.64 50.48
C LYS A 237 -8.31 10.77 50.42
N LYS A 238 -8.90 10.73 49.23
CA LYS A 238 -10.36 10.82 49.03
C LYS A 238 -10.89 9.55 48.37
N ASN A 239 -11.91 8.93 48.97
CA ASN A 239 -12.60 7.75 48.41
C ASN A 239 -13.58 8.21 47.31
N ILE A 240 -13.56 7.55 46.15
CA ILE A 240 -14.45 7.87 45.03
C ILE A 240 -15.22 6.63 44.59
N SER A 241 -16.53 6.77 44.43
CA SER A 241 -17.36 5.75 43.79
C SER A 241 -17.07 5.66 42.28
N LEU A 242 -16.25 4.69 41.87
CA LEU A 242 -16.08 4.36 40.45
C LEU A 242 -17.43 3.99 39.81
N LYS A 243 -17.61 4.36 38.54
CA LYS A 243 -18.72 3.87 37.71
C LYS A 243 -18.60 2.34 37.57
N LEU A 244 -19.74 1.65 37.44
CA LEU A 244 -19.76 0.21 37.15
C LEU A 244 -18.87 -0.11 35.92
N TYR A 245 -17.99 -1.10 36.04
CA TYR A 245 -17.00 -1.40 34.99
C TYR A 245 -17.65 -1.66 33.62
N THR A 246 -17.48 -0.69 32.71
CA THR A 246 -17.76 -0.80 31.29
C THR A 246 -16.47 -0.63 30.52
N ARG A 247 -16.05 -1.65 29.75
CA ARG A 247 -14.72 -1.68 29.12
C ARG A 247 -14.47 -0.47 28.23
N SER A 248 -13.48 0.35 28.59
CA SER A 248 -13.01 1.51 27.84
C SER A 248 -11.85 1.14 26.94
N ILE A 249 -12.09 1.08 25.63
CA ILE A 249 -11.05 0.81 24.61
C ILE A 249 -10.15 2.05 24.39
N SER A 250 -10.42 3.18 25.07
CA SER A 250 -9.87 4.51 24.78
C SER A 250 -8.61 4.89 25.59
N LEU A 251 -8.12 4.09 26.53
CA LEU A 251 -7.03 4.50 27.44
C LEU A 251 -5.74 4.96 26.71
N HIS A 252 -5.44 4.35 25.56
CA HIS A 252 -4.28 4.70 24.73
C HIS A 252 -4.42 6.00 23.91
N THR A 253 -5.62 6.59 23.80
CA THR A 253 -5.86 7.77 22.94
C THR A 253 -5.97 9.10 23.68
N LYS A 254 -5.94 9.10 25.02
CA LYS A 254 -6.12 10.31 25.87
C LYS A 254 -4.80 11.02 26.25
N ASN A 255 -3.67 10.55 25.74
CA ASN A 255 -2.34 10.82 26.28
C ASN A 255 -1.71 12.16 25.82
N ASN A 256 -2.31 13.30 26.14
CA ASN A 256 -1.65 14.59 25.89
C ASN A 256 -2.03 15.69 26.90
N SER A 257 -1.08 16.05 27.75
CA SER A 257 -1.12 17.15 28.74
C SER A 257 -0.94 18.53 28.09
N ARG A 258 -0.09 18.62 27.05
CA ARG A 258 0.23 19.84 26.28
C ARG A 258 -0.94 20.37 25.43
N VAL A 259 -2.13 19.76 25.56
CA VAL A 259 -3.40 20.31 25.08
C VAL A 259 -3.61 21.75 25.58
N ILE A 260 -3.22 22.09 26.82
CA ILE A 260 -3.42 23.46 27.34
C ILE A 260 -2.66 24.52 26.52
N TYR A 261 -1.35 24.34 26.29
CA TYR A 261 -0.56 25.25 25.47
C TYR A 261 -1.04 25.26 24.02
N ARG A 262 -1.41 24.09 23.48
CA ARG A 262 -1.92 23.97 22.10
C ARG A 262 -3.26 24.67 21.91
N ASP A 263 -4.12 24.68 22.93
CA ASP A 263 -5.43 25.33 22.89
C ASP A 263 -5.34 26.82 23.21
N ALA A 264 -4.38 27.25 24.03
CA ALA A 264 -4.00 28.67 24.15
C ALA A 264 -3.58 29.24 22.78
N ILE A 265 -2.67 28.58 22.05
CA ILE A 265 -2.22 29.02 20.72
C ILE A 265 -3.38 29.13 19.69
N LYS A 266 -4.44 28.31 19.83
CA LYS A 266 -5.64 28.43 18.98
C LYS A 266 -6.49 29.66 19.30
N LYS A 267 -6.39 30.22 20.51
CA LYS A 267 -7.19 31.36 20.98
C LYS A 267 -6.46 32.71 20.83
N ILE A 268 -5.14 32.74 21.03
CA ILE A 268 -4.27 33.95 20.96
C ILE A 268 -4.78 34.96 19.93
N ASP A 269 -5.05 36.18 20.36
CA ASP A 269 -5.44 37.24 19.43
C ASP A 269 -4.27 37.64 18.51
N ILE A 270 -4.58 38.04 17.28
CA ILE A 270 -3.60 38.35 16.23
C ILE A 270 -4.04 39.62 15.55
N ASP A 271 -3.10 40.56 15.37
CA ASP A 271 -3.40 41.91 14.85
C ASP A 271 -4.35 42.69 15.78
N SER A 272 -4.15 42.53 17.10
CA SER A 272 -4.93 43.19 18.17
C SER A 272 -4.87 44.72 18.09
N ASN A 273 -3.73 45.28 17.63
CA ASN A 273 -3.55 46.70 17.33
C ASN A 273 -4.12 47.12 15.95
N GLY A 274 -4.68 46.17 15.18
CA GLY A 274 -5.27 46.39 13.85
C GLY A 274 -4.30 46.91 12.78
N SER A 275 -2.99 46.87 13.01
CA SER A 275 -1.98 47.46 12.12
C SER A 275 -1.92 46.80 10.74
N PHE A 276 -2.07 45.47 10.66
CA PHE A 276 -2.14 44.74 9.40
C PHE A 276 -3.49 44.97 8.71
N LYS A 277 -4.60 44.94 9.45
CA LYS A 277 -5.95 45.32 8.97
C LYS A 277 -5.98 46.73 8.37
N LYS A 278 -5.33 47.72 9.02
CA LYS A 278 -5.16 49.09 8.53
C LYS A 278 -4.32 49.12 7.24
N CYS A 279 -3.18 48.43 7.21
CA CYS A 279 -2.36 48.30 6.00
C CYS A 279 -3.11 47.62 4.83
N VAL A 280 -3.99 46.66 5.12
CA VAL A 280 -4.84 46.00 4.11
C VAL A 280 -5.87 46.98 3.54
N LEU A 281 -6.58 47.73 4.41
CA LEU A 281 -7.51 48.80 4.01
C LEU A 281 -6.82 49.84 3.13
N GLU A 282 -5.69 50.38 3.59
CA GLU A 282 -4.92 51.43 2.91
C GLU A 282 -4.46 51.00 1.52
N LYS A 283 -3.82 49.82 1.40
CA LYS A 283 -3.36 49.26 0.11
C LYS A 283 -4.52 48.84 -0.82
N MET A 284 -5.75 48.74 -0.30
CA MET A 284 -6.97 48.59 -1.08
C MET A 284 -7.70 49.92 -1.35
N GLY A 285 -7.25 51.04 -0.79
CA GLY A 285 -7.92 52.35 -0.82
C GLY A 285 -8.34 52.82 -2.21
N LYS A 286 -7.50 52.60 -3.25
CA LYS A 286 -7.85 52.93 -4.65
C LYS A 286 -9.04 52.13 -5.20
N VAL A 287 -9.28 50.91 -4.72
CA VAL A 287 -10.45 50.07 -5.12
C VAL A 287 -11.66 50.36 -4.22
N ILE A 288 -11.42 50.65 -2.94
CA ILE A 288 -12.44 50.99 -1.94
C ILE A 288 -13.12 52.33 -2.27
N LYS A 289 -12.34 53.35 -2.66
CA LYS A 289 -12.87 54.67 -3.08
C LYS A 289 -13.72 54.65 -4.36
N ILE A 290 -13.53 53.67 -5.25
CA ILE A 290 -14.30 53.54 -6.51
C ILE A 290 -15.72 52.97 -6.25
N ARG A 291 -16.03 52.55 -5.01
CA ARG A 291 -17.24 51.79 -4.67
C ARG A 291 -17.85 52.15 -3.30
N ASP A 292 -17.46 53.29 -2.72
CA ASP A 292 -17.85 53.76 -1.38
C ASP A 292 -17.75 52.70 -0.25
N LEU A 293 -16.78 51.80 -0.35
CA LEU A 293 -16.62 50.67 0.59
C LEU A 293 -16.03 51.07 1.95
N LEU A 294 -15.99 52.38 2.27
CA LEU A 294 -15.39 52.91 3.51
C LEU A 294 -16.20 52.55 4.78
N LYS A 295 -17.50 52.25 4.65
CA LYS A 295 -18.38 51.83 5.78
C LYS A 295 -18.35 50.31 6.07
N PHE A 296 -17.48 49.54 5.42
CA PHE A 296 -17.52 48.07 5.46
C PHE A 296 -16.47 47.47 6.40
N SER A 297 -16.85 46.44 7.17
CA SER A 297 -15.90 45.67 7.95
C SER A 297 -15.20 44.62 7.07
N ILE A 298 -13.87 44.64 7.07
CA ILE A 298 -13.05 43.59 6.44
C ILE A 298 -12.97 42.37 7.37
N ASP A 299 -13.32 41.20 6.85
CA ASP A 299 -13.02 39.91 7.45
C ASP A 299 -11.60 39.42 7.07
N LEU A 300 -10.71 39.37 8.06
CA LEU A 300 -9.37 38.76 7.98
C LEU A 300 -9.25 37.46 8.79
N THR A 301 -10.34 36.94 9.36
CA THR A 301 -10.37 35.76 10.23
C THR A 301 -9.68 34.53 9.60
N PRO A 302 -9.83 34.24 8.28
CA PRO A 302 -9.09 33.15 7.64
C PRO A 302 -7.57 33.37 7.64
N THR A 303 -7.09 34.60 7.47
CA THR A 303 -5.65 34.92 7.55
C THR A 303 -5.13 34.74 8.97
N TYR A 304 -5.82 35.26 9.99
CA TYR A 304 -5.41 35.08 11.38
C TYR A 304 -5.41 33.59 11.78
N SER A 305 -6.43 32.82 11.36
CA SER A 305 -6.47 31.36 11.55
C SER A 305 -5.28 30.65 10.89
N ASN A 306 -4.89 31.05 9.68
CA ASN A 306 -3.71 30.54 9.01
C ASN A 306 -2.39 30.89 9.74
N ILE A 307 -2.28 32.05 10.40
CA ILE A 307 -1.12 32.40 11.22
C ILE A 307 -1.05 31.51 12.47
N ARG A 308 -2.17 31.29 13.17
CA ARG A 308 -2.24 30.33 14.30
C ARG A 308 -1.82 28.92 13.86
N LYS A 309 -2.28 28.48 12.68
CA LYS A 309 -1.88 27.21 12.07
C LYS A 309 -0.38 27.18 11.75
N TYR A 310 0.18 28.23 11.16
CA TYR A 310 1.62 28.35 10.86
C TYR A 310 2.48 28.22 12.13
N ALA A 311 2.09 28.91 13.21
CA ALA A 311 2.76 28.80 14.51
C ALA A 311 2.67 27.37 15.08
N LEU A 312 1.49 26.75 15.07
CA LEU A 312 1.29 25.37 15.53
C LEU A 312 2.08 24.34 14.71
N ASP A 313 2.13 24.49 13.39
CA ASP A 313 2.87 23.58 12.50
C ASP A 313 4.38 23.73 12.70
N LYS A 314 4.89 24.96 12.92
CA LYS A 314 6.30 25.23 13.24
C LYS A 314 6.71 24.76 14.64
N LEU A 315 5.82 24.85 15.64
CA LEU A 315 6.03 24.38 17.01
C LEU A 315 5.66 22.90 17.21
N SER A 316 5.29 22.19 16.15
CA SER A 316 4.82 20.80 16.22
C SER A 316 5.85 19.83 16.77
N SER A 317 7.14 20.10 16.65
CA SER A 317 8.19 19.34 17.35
C SER A 317 8.08 19.53 18.87
N LEU A 318 8.22 20.77 19.35
CA LEU A 318 8.14 21.13 20.77
C LEU A 318 6.85 20.63 21.44
N LEU A 319 5.73 20.72 20.75
CA LEU A 319 4.42 20.31 21.29
C LEU A 319 4.19 18.79 21.30
N ASN A 320 4.89 18.00 20.47
CA ASN A 320 4.73 16.53 20.39
C ASN A 320 6.00 15.74 20.78
N ASP A 321 7.06 16.38 21.27
CA ASP A 321 8.31 15.77 21.74
C ASP A 321 8.08 15.02 23.07
N ASP A 322 7.72 13.73 23.02
CA ASP A 322 7.40 12.91 24.20
C ASP A 322 8.57 12.76 25.20
N ILE A 323 9.81 13.07 24.77
CA ILE A 323 11.05 12.86 25.53
C ILE A 323 11.26 13.93 26.61
N ILE A 324 10.50 15.05 26.58
CA ILE A 324 10.69 16.12 27.56
C ILE A 324 9.97 15.81 28.89
N ASP A 325 10.75 15.75 29.97
CA ASP A 325 10.28 15.84 31.37
C ASP A 325 9.84 17.27 31.72
N SER A 326 8.79 17.72 31.04
CA SER A 326 8.16 19.04 31.22
C SER A 326 6.65 18.93 31.44
N ASP A 327 6.16 17.78 31.90
CA ASP A 327 4.80 17.66 32.41
C ASP A 327 4.65 18.55 33.65
N ILE A 328 3.49 19.18 33.79
CA ILE A 328 3.20 20.11 34.87
C ILE A 328 3.14 19.30 36.18
N LEU A 329 3.90 19.72 37.20
CA LEU A 329 3.87 19.09 38.51
C LEU A 329 2.48 19.30 39.12
N ILE A 330 1.82 18.21 39.48
CA ILE A 330 0.50 18.20 40.11
C ILE A 330 0.67 17.51 41.46
N THR A 331 0.64 18.27 42.55
CA THR A 331 0.71 17.77 43.92
C THR A 331 -0.70 17.69 44.54
N PRO A 332 -0.91 16.83 45.56
CA PRO A 332 -2.13 16.85 46.35
C PRO A 332 -2.35 18.23 47.01
N GLY A 333 -3.60 18.60 47.27
CA GLY A 333 -3.96 19.89 47.85
C GLY A 333 -4.11 21.04 46.85
N MET A 334 -3.54 20.94 45.64
CA MET A 334 -3.64 22.01 44.63
C MET A 334 -5.10 22.36 44.28
N SER A 335 -5.39 23.67 44.30
CA SER A 335 -6.61 24.24 43.73
C SER A 335 -6.49 24.42 42.21
N ILE A 336 -7.58 24.85 41.55
CA ILE A 336 -7.55 25.19 40.13
C ILE A 336 -6.70 26.45 39.85
N SER A 337 -6.57 27.35 40.82
CA SER A 337 -5.66 28.50 40.71
C SER A 337 -4.20 28.05 40.72
N ASP A 338 -3.84 27.07 41.55
CA ASP A 338 -2.48 26.55 41.63
C ASP A 338 -2.13 25.70 40.41
N LEU A 339 -3.11 24.93 39.90
CA LEU A 339 -3.00 24.25 38.60
C LEU A 339 -2.82 25.25 37.45
N ARG A 340 -3.54 26.38 37.43
CA ARG A 340 -3.36 27.45 36.44
C ARG A 340 -1.96 28.06 36.56
N TYR A 341 -1.54 28.41 37.77
CA TYR A 341 -0.22 28.97 38.05
C TYR A 341 0.88 28.00 37.59
N SER A 342 0.75 26.71 37.87
CA SER A 342 1.70 25.67 37.46
C SER A 342 1.77 25.45 35.94
N CYS A 343 0.72 25.83 35.19
CA CYS A 343 0.78 25.92 33.73
C CYS A 343 1.58 27.14 33.25
N ILE A 344 1.57 28.25 34.01
CA ILE A 344 2.22 29.53 33.66
C ILE A 344 3.69 29.53 34.10
N SER A 345 3.98 29.01 35.30
CA SER A 345 5.31 28.99 35.91
C SER A 345 6.23 27.86 35.41
N ASN A 346 5.83 27.13 34.36
CA ASN A 346 6.63 26.06 33.74
C ASN A 346 7.83 26.64 32.96
N GLN A 347 8.84 27.09 33.71
CA GLN A 347 10.02 27.80 33.18
C GLN A 347 10.76 26.98 32.11
N TYR A 348 10.82 25.65 32.26
CA TYR A 348 11.45 24.78 31.26
C TYR A 348 10.72 24.87 29.91
N PHE A 349 9.39 24.71 29.90
CA PHE A 349 8.60 24.84 28.67
C PHE A 349 8.75 26.22 28.05
N PHE A 350 8.61 27.29 28.84
CA PHE A 350 8.70 28.66 28.33
C PHE A 350 10.11 29.08 27.87
N LYS A 351 11.18 28.49 28.44
CA LYS A 351 12.56 28.63 27.93
C LYS A 351 12.70 27.95 26.56
N LYS A 352 12.43 26.65 26.47
CA LYS A 352 12.52 25.90 25.20
C LYS A 352 11.57 26.47 24.12
N LEU A 353 10.44 27.07 24.52
CA LEU A 353 9.55 27.82 23.64
C LEU A 353 10.20 29.11 23.11
N ARG A 354 10.80 29.95 23.96
CA ARG A 354 11.54 31.16 23.52
C ARG A 354 12.65 30.82 22.54
N ASP A 355 13.51 29.85 22.89
CA ASP A 355 14.60 29.37 22.03
C ASP A 355 14.08 28.92 20.64
N THR A 356 12.91 28.26 20.62
CA THR A 356 12.27 27.79 19.39
C THR A 356 11.61 28.93 18.61
N CYS A 357 10.94 29.88 19.28
CA CYS A 357 10.35 31.07 18.65
C CYS A 357 11.41 31.96 18.01
N GLU A 358 12.54 32.22 18.68
CA GLU A 358 13.67 32.97 18.12
C GLU A 358 14.25 32.30 16.86
N LYS A 359 14.33 30.97 16.85
CA LYS A 359 14.72 30.23 15.66
C LYS A 359 13.70 30.38 14.54
N ILE A 360 12.40 30.21 14.82
CA ILE A 360 11.34 30.37 13.82
C ILE A 360 11.30 31.82 13.29
N VAL A 361 11.55 32.83 14.13
CA VAL A 361 11.64 34.24 13.72
C VAL A 361 12.84 34.46 12.78
N ARG A 362 14.03 33.91 13.08
CA ARG A 362 15.18 33.94 12.17
C ARG A 362 14.89 33.25 10.83
N ASP A 363 14.35 32.03 10.86
CA ASP A 363 13.93 31.28 9.68
C ASP A 363 12.88 32.07 8.85
N THR A 364 11.95 32.75 9.50
CA THR A 364 10.88 33.54 8.86
C THR A 364 11.42 34.83 8.25
N ARG A 365 12.37 35.52 8.90
CA ARG A 365 13.08 36.69 8.35
C ARG A 365 13.84 36.31 7.07
N ALA A 366 14.56 35.19 7.09
CA ALA A 366 15.29 34.67 5.94
C ALA A 366 14.38 34.11 4.82
N THR A 367 13.16 33.69 5.13
CA THR A 367 12.19 33.17 4.15
C THR A 367 11.74 34.27 3.17
N PRO A 368 11.88 34.09 1.84
CA PRO A 368 11.35 35.05 0.86
C PRO A 368 9.83 35.21 0.95
N ASP A 369 9.36 36.44 0.91
CA ASP A 369 7.97 36.82 1.18
C ASP A 369 6.93 36.06 0.33
N ASN A 370 7.29 35.72 -0.92
CA ASN A 370 6.44 34.94 -1.82
C ASN A 370 6.03 33.57 -1.24
N CYS A 371 6.88 32.96 -0.40
CA CYS A 371 6.63 31.67 0.24
C CYS A 371 5.54 31.75 1.32
N LEU A 372 5.33 32.92 1.93
CA LEU A 372 4.30 33.15 2.95
C LEU A 372 2.91 33.46 2.37
N SER A 373 2.77 33.55 1.04
CA SER A 373 1.48 33.85 0.38
C SER A 373 0.41 32.76 0.51
N HIS A 374 0.74 31.58 1.04
CA HIS A 374 -0.24 30.57 1.46
C HIS A 374 -0.94 30.94 2.78
N VAL A 375 -0.28 31.72 3.66
CA VAL A 375 -0.86 32.19 4.92
C VAL A 375 -1.93 33.25 4.66
N PHE A 376 -1.73 34.12 3.67
CA PHE A 376 -2.73 35.13 3.30
C PHE A 376 -3.96 34.51 2.61
N GLN A 377 -5.16 34.89 3.04
CA GLN A 377 -6.41 34.39 2.45
C GLN A 377 -6.55 34.70 0.95
N CYS A 378 -7.10 33.74 0.19
CA CYS A 378 -7.25 33.87 -1.27
C CYS A 378 -8.35 34.84 -1.71
N ARG A 379 -9.31 35.15 -0.81
CA ARG A 379 -10.36 36.16 -1.02
C ARG A 379 -10.62 36.92 0.27
N ILE A 380 -10.94 38.20 0.17
CA ILE A 380 -11.42 39.03 1.28
C ILE A 380 -12.93 39.17 1.15
N VAL A 381 -13.63 39.09 2.28
CA VAL A 381 -15.06 39.38 2.38
C VAL A 381 -15.24 40.72 3.09
N PHE A 382 -16.02 41.59 2.48
CA PHE A 382 -16.49 42.82 3.09
C PHE A 382 -17.93 42.58 3.56
N ASN A 383 -18.18 42.72 4.86
CA ASN A 383 -19.54 42.67 5.40
C ASN A 383 -20.13 44.09 5.43
N LEU A 384 -21.37 44.21 4.96
CA LEU A 384 -22.09 45.47 4.80
C LEU A 384 -22.96 45.70 6.04
N ASN A 385 -22.56 46.64 6.91
CA ASN A 385 -23.33 47.01 8.10
C ASN A 385 -24.49 47.93 7.72
N ALA A 386 -25.52 47.39 7.07
CA ALA A 386 -26.82 48.04 6.92
C ALA A 386 -27.84 47.38 7.87
N SER A 387 -28.65 48.21 8.52
CA SER A 387 -29.76 47.79 9.37
C SER A 387 -30.88 47.13 8.54
N SER A 388 -31.58 46.18 9.17
CA SER A 388 -32.78 45.45 8.67
C SER A 388 -32.59 44.49 7.47
N ASN A 389 -32.74 43.19 7.78
CA ASN A 389 -33.37 42.10 7.02
C ASN A 389 -33.06 41.85 5.51
N SER A 390 -32.16 42.58 4.87
CA SER A 390 -31.69 42.26 3.52
C SER A 390 -30.73 41.06 3.51
N PRO A 391 -30.83 40.09 2.58
CA PRO A 391 -30.02 38.87 2.58
C PRO A 391 -28.58 39.07 2.11
N ASN A 392 -27.76 39.70 2.97
CA ASN A 392 -26.29 39.61 2.97
C ASN A 392 -25.57 39.83 1.62
N ASN A 393 -25.52 41.08 1.15
CA ASN A 393 -24.66 41.53 0.03
C ASN A 393 -23.15 41.47 0.38
N LYS A 394 -22.61 40.26 0.53
CA LYS A 394 -21.20 39.99 0.87
C LYS A 394 -20.29 40.14 -0.34
N ILE A 395 -19.69 41.32 -0.49
CA ILE A 395 -18.74 41.63 -1.56
C ILE A 395 -17.46 40.83 -1.35
N LYS A 396 -17.07 40.05 -2.37
CA LYS A 396 -15.87 39.20 -2.39
C LYS A 396 -14.81 39.83 -3.27
N PHE A 397 -13.63 40.08 -2.72
CA PHE A 397 -12.49 40.66 -3.43
C PHE A 397 -11.32 39.67 -3.51
N TYR A 398 -10.60 39.65 -4.63
CA TYR A 398 -9.45 38.77 -4.87
C TYR A 398 -8.15 39.60 -4.95
N PRO A 399 -7.42 39.78 -3.83
CA PRO A 399 -6.24 40.62 -3.79
C PRO A 399 -5.05 40.05 -4.56
N LYS A 400 -4.28 40.92 -5.24
CA LYS A 400 -2.93 40.60 -5.71
C LYS A 400 -2.00 40.43 -4.48
N LYS A 401 -1.93 39.20 -3.95
CA LYS A 401 -1.33 38.86 -2.64
C LYS A 401 0.01 39.54 -2.38
N ASN A 402 0.90 39.61 -3.38
CA ASN A 402 2.25 40.17 -3.31
C ASN A 402 2.33 41.55 -2.61
N LYS A 403 1.32 42.42 -2.74
CA LYS A 403 1.31 43.75 -2.09
C LYS A 403 1.23 43.72 -0.55
N PHE A 404 0.78 42.60 0.01
CA PHE A 404 0.48 42.42 1.44
C PHE A 404 1.50 41.52 2.15
N LEU A 405 2.33 40.78 1.41
CA LEU A 405 3.25 39.78 1.97
C LEU A 405 4.32 40.34 2.93
N PRO A 406 4.93 41.52 2.70
CA PRO A 406 5.90 42.08 3.66
C PRO A 406 5.25 42.36 5.02
N LYS A 407 4.09 43.04 5.05
CA LYS A 407 3.38 43.32 6.31
C LYS A 407 2.81 42.06 6.96
N LEU A 408 2.49 41.02 6.18
CA LEU A 408 2.10 39.72 6.71
C LEU A 408 3.29 38.98 7.34
N LYS A 409 4.48 39.08 6.75
CA LYS A 409 5.72 38.53 7.30
C LYS A 409 6.08 39.22 8.62
N GLU A 410 5.94 40.54 8.69
CA GLU A 410 6.04 41.30 9.95
C GLU A 410 5.04 40.81 11.00
N LEU A 411 3.75 40.67 10.65
CA LEU A 411 2.71 40.16 11.56
C LEU A 411 3.00 38.73 12.06
N ILE A 412 3.49 37.85 11.20
CA ILE A 412 3.90 36.48 11.58
C ILE A 412 5.10 36.53 12.55
N ILE A 413 6.09 37.38 12.28
CA ILE A 413 7.26 37.56 13.16
C ILE A 413 6.84 38.09 14.52
N ASP A 414 6.00 39.12 14.57
CA ASP A 414 5.47 39.70 15.81
C ASP A 414 4.67 38.68 16.62
N THR A 415 3.73 37.98 15.97
CA THR A 415 2.92 36.92 16.60
C THR A 415 3.78 35.82 17.22
N ILE A 416 4.91 35.46 16.59
CA ILE A 416 5.78 34.36 17.05
C ILE A 416 6.77 34.85 18.13
N SER A 417 7.27 36.07 18.04
CA SER A 417 8.08 36.71 19.10
C SER A 417 7.28 36.84 20.40
N ASN A 418 6.05 37.34 20.31
CA ASN A 418 5.19 37.61 21.47
C ASN A 418 4.49 36.33 22.00
N LEU A 419 4.53 35.23 21.25
CA LEU A 419 3.81 33.98 21.54
C LEU A 419 3.96 33.45 22.98
N PRO A 420 5.16 33.47 23.62
CA PRO A 420 5.29 33.01 25.00
C PRO A 420 4.38 33.78 25.97
N ASN A 421 4.34 35.11 25.84
CA ASN A 421 3.53 35.98 26.68
C ASN A 421 2.04 35.85 26.33
N SER A 422 1.71 35.75 25.05
CA SER A 422 0.34 35.52 24.58
C SER A 422 -0.23 34.16 25.03
N ILE A 423 0.61 33.12 25.19
CA ILE A 423 0.19 31.83 25.77
C ILE A 423 -0.13 31.98 27.26
N ILE A 424 0.69 32.71 28.03
CA ILE A 424 0.45 32.97 29.45
C ILE A 424 -0.90 33.68 29.63
N TYR A 425 -1.08 34.79 28.92
CA TYR A 425 -2.30 35.61 28.96
C TYR A 425 -3.57 34.84 28.53
N GLU A 426 -3.47 33.92 27.56
CA GLU A 426 -4.60 33.06 27.20
C GLU A 426 -4.84 31.93 28.20
N ILE A 427 -3.81 31.44 28.93
CA ILE A 427 -3.96 30.46 30.02
C ILE A 427 -4.65 31.06 31.24
N GLU A 428 -4.35 32.32 31.57
CA GLU A 428 -5.01 33.07 32.64
C GLU A 428 -6.54 33.09 32.44
N LYS A 429 -6.99 33.29 31.21
CA LYS A 429 -8.41 33.32 30.80
C LYS A 429 -9.08 31.95 30.70
N ILE A 430 -8.38 30.82 30.85
CA ILE A 430 -9.03 29.50 30.73
C ILE A 430 -9.90 29.23 31.95
N ASP A 431 -11.15 28.84 31.71
CA ASP A 431 -12.11 28.47 32.76
C ASP A 431 -11.75 27.16 33.49
N ARG A 432 -12.37 26.97 34.66
CA ARG A 432 -12.17 25.80 35.54
C ARG A 432 -12.30 24.46 34.82
N LYS A 433 -13.28 24.32 33.92
CA LYS A 433 -13.59 23.06 33.23
C LYS A 433 -12.53 22.74 32.19
N ASN A 434 -12.11 23.74 31.42
CA ASN A 434 -11.08 23.56 30.40
C ASN A 434 -9.70 23.25 31.02
N ILE A 435 -9.28 23.92 32.11
CA ILE A 435 -8.04 23.58 32.84
C ILE A 435 -8.06 22.11 33.30
N VAL A 436 -9.12 21.69 34.00
CA VAL A 436 -9.24 20.31 34.49
C VAL A 436 -9.24 19.31 33.33
N SER A 437 -9.93 19.59 32.22
CA SER A 437 -9.92 18.71 31.03
C SER A 437 -8.57 18.66 30.29
N ALA A 438 -7.72 19.68 30.47
CA ALA A 438 -6.41 19.73 29.86
C ALA A 438 -5.37 18.92 30.66
N LEU A 439 -5.49 18.88 31.99
CA LEU A 439 -4.55 18.18 32.89
C LEU A 439 -5.00 16.77 33.31
N PHE A 440 -6.31 16.51 33.39
CA PHE A 440 -6.91 15.26 33.85
C PHE A 440 -7.76 14.57 32.77
N SER A 441 -8.24 13.35 33.02
CA SER A 441 -9.07 12.58 32.08
C SER A 441 -9.95 11.55 32.79
N ASP A 442 -11.23 11.43 32.38
CA ASP A 442 -12.16 10.43 32.93
C ASP A 442 -11.69 9.01 32.57
N VAL A 443 -11.40 8.23 33.61
CA VAL A 443 -11.17 6.78 33.59
C VAL A 443 -12.11 6.17 34.63
N HIS A 444 -13.16 5.48 34.17
CA HIS A 444 -14.21 4.86 35.00
C HIS A 444 -14.90 5.81 36.00
N GLY A 445 -14.99 7.09 35.68
CA GLY A 445 -15.58 8.14 36.53
C GLY A 445 -14.58 8.89 37.40
N VAL A 446 -13.33 8.44 37.49
CA VAL A 446 -12.25 9.16 38.18
C VAL A 446 -11.51 10.03 37.17
N LEU A 447 -11.35 11.33 37.47
CA LEU A 447 -10.52 12.23 36.68
C LEU A 447 -9.05 12.04 37.09
N VAL A 448 -8.36 11.09 36.45
CA VAL A 448 -6.93 10.84 36.72
C VAL A 448 -6.04 11.83 35.99
N SER A 449 -4.84 12.11 36.52
CA SER A 449 -3.84 12.92 35.82
C SER A 449 -3.47 12.31 34.46
N LYS A 450 -3.16 13.16 33.46
CA LYS A 450 -2.65 12.67 32.17
C LYS A 450 -1.21 12.17 32.27
N SER A 451 -0.44 12.56 33.29
CA SER A 451 0.86 11.98 33.61
C SER A 451 0.74 10.50 34.03
N LEU A 452 -0.29 10.10 34.79
CA LEU A 452 -0.60 8.68 35.02
C LEU A 452 -0.82 7.96 33.69
N ILE A 453 -1.63 8.53 32.79
CA ILE A 453 -1.91 7.94 31.48
C ILE A 453 -0.61 7.82 30.64
N LYS A 454 0.32 8.77 30.73
CA LYS A 454 1.64 8.72 30.08
C LYS A 454 2.49 7.57 30.64
N ASN A 455 2.64 7.51 31.95
CA ASN A 455 3.44 6.50 32.65
C ASN A 455 2.88 5.09 32.42
N LEU A 456 1.55 4.94 32.48
CA LEU A 456 0.86 3.71 32.09
C LEU A 456 1.14 3.33 30.63
N ASN A 457 1.03 4.26 29.67
CA ASN A 457 1.30 3.94 28.26
C ASN A 457 2.76 3.52 28.01
N LEU A 458 3.73 4.08 28.73
CA LEU A 458 5.14 3.64 28.69
C LEU A 458 5.32 2.24 29.32
N PHE A 459 4.70 2.01 30.48
CA PHE A 459 4.67 0.70 31.16
C PHE A 459 4.02 -0.40 30.30
N PHE A 460 2.91 -0.09 29.61
CA PHE A 460 2.25 -1.05 28.73
C PHE A 460 2.99 -1.24 27.41
N SER A 461 3.65 -0.21 26.87
CA SER A 461 4.46 -0.35 25.65
C SER A 461 5.67 -1.26 25.88
N SER A 462 6.38 -1.09 26.99
CA SER A 462 7.51 -1.95 27.39
C SER A 462 7.09 -3.39 27.75
N ASN A 463 5.87 -3.60 28.26
CA ASN A 463 5.36 -4.94 28.59
C ASN A 463 4.50 -5.60 27.49
N LYS A 464 4.20 -4.91 26.39
CA LYS A 464 3.25 -5.33 25.33
C LYS A 464 3.49 -6.75 24.78
N HIS A 465 4.76 -7.12 24.64
CA HIS A 465 5.19 -8.39 24.06
C HIS A 465 4.92 -9.61 24.96
N LYS A 466 4.83 -9.43 26.28
CA LYS A 466 4.67 -10.54 27.25
C LYS A 466 3.27 -11.18 27.26
N PHE A 467 2.27 -10.53 26.65
CA PHE A 467 0.84 -10.84 26.90
C PHE A 467 0.00 -11.15 25.66
N VAL A 468 0.60 -11.20 24.46
CA VAL A 468 -0.13 -11.43 23.19
C VAL A 468 -0.89 -12.76 23.18
N ASN A 469 -0.40 -13.77 23.92
CA ASN A 469 -0.93 -15.13 23.94
C ASN A 469 -2.03 -15.40 24.99
N LEU A 470 -2.49 -14.40 25.75
CA LEU A 470 -3.50 -14.55 26.83
C LEU A 470 -4.86 -15.13 26.40
N LYS A 471 -5.11 -15.31 25.10
CA LYS A 471 -6.33 -15.97 24.57
C LYS A 471 -6.23 -17.50 24.47
N ASN A 472 -5.02 -18.07 24.47
CA ASN A 472 -4.79 -19.48 24.09
C ASN A 472 -4.16 -20.34 25.19
N VAL A 473 -3.88 -19.77 26.37
CA VAL A 473 -3.29 -20.47 27.54
C VAL A 473 -4.35 -20.56 28.64
N LYS A 474 -4.29 -21.58 29.53
CA LYS A 474 -5.20 -21.65 30.67
C LYS A 474 -5.03 -20.42 31.57
N PHE A 475 -6.15 -19.96 32.12
CA PHE A 475 -6.20 -18.71 32.86
C PHE A 475 -5.37 -18.77 34.16
N ASP A 476 -5.51 -19.85 34.92
CA ASP A 476 -4.94 -19.96 36.26
C ASP A 476 -3.39 -20.02 36.24
N ASP A 477 -2.80 -20.62 35.18
CA ASP A 477 -1.35 -20.61 34.90
C ASP A 477 -0.74 -19.19 34.83
N ASN A 478 -1.57 -18.17 34.57
CA ASN A 478 -1.15 -16.78 34.38
C ASN A 478 -1.49 -15.86 35.56
N LEU A 479 -2.13 -16.36 36.63
CA LEU A 479 -2.66 -15.51 37.71
C LEU A 479 -1.54 -14.73 38.43
N ASN A 480 -0.41 -15.36 38.72
CA ASN A 480 0.74 -14.70 39.36
C ASN A 480 1.33 -13.58 38.49
N LEU A 481 1.36 -13.77 37.16
CA LEU A 481 1.83 -12.76 36.22
C LEU A 481 0.88 -11.56 36.15
N LEU A 482 -0.43 -11.79 36.31
CA LEU A 482 -1.44 -10.74 36.39
C LEU A 482 -1.42 -9.99 37.73
N ASN A 483 -1.20 -10.67 38.86
CA ASN A 483 -1.01 -10.01 40.16
C ASN A 483 0.28 -9.15 40.15
N ASN A 484 1.38 -9.66 39.59
CA ASN A 484 2.63 -8.90 39.45
C ASN A 484 2.51 -7.67 38.51
N LEU A 485 1.58 -7.68 37.56
CA LEU A 485 1.20 -6.46 36.82
C LEU A 485 0.32 -5.54 37.67
N LEU A 486 -0.66 -6.10 38.38
CA LEU A 486 -1.61 -5.33 39.18
C LEU A 486 -0.89 -4.48 40.21
N ASN A 487 0.02 -5.05 41.01
CA ASN A 487 0.82 -4.31 41.99
C ASN A 487 1.63 -3.15 41.35
N LYS A 488 2.08 -3.29 40.09
CA LYS A 488 2.82 -2.22 39.39
C LYS A 488 1.92 -1.13 38.83
N ILE A 489 0.70 -1.46 38.43
CA ILE A 489 -0.33 -0.46 38.10
C ILE A 489 -0.80 0.25 39.37
N GLU A 490 -0.96 -0.51 40.46
CA GLU A 490 -1.37 -0.03 41.78
C GLU A 490 -0.41 1.02 42.34
N ASN A 491 0.91 0.77 42.34
CA ASN A 491 1.88 1.77 42.76
C ASN A 491 1.79 3.05 41.90
N LEU A 492 1.73 2.93 40.57
CA LEU A 492 1.56 4.07 39.67
C LEU A 492 0.27 4.85 39.95
N VAL A 493 -0.84 4.18 40.26
CA VAL A 493 -2.12 4.80 40.63
C VAL A 493 -2.04 5.46 42.00
N ARG A 494 -1.44 4.81 43.00
CA ARG A 494 -1.28 5.28 44.38
C ARG A 494 -0.45 6.57 44.46
N GLU A 495 0.59 6.67 43.64
CA GLU A 495 1.46 7.85 43.50
C GLU A 495 0.83 8.98 42.65
N SER A 496 -0.29 8.72 41.97
CA SER A 496 -0.85 9.65 40.98
C SER A 496 -2.05 10.44 41.48
N CYS A 497 -1.93 11.76 41.39
CA CYS A 497 -3.01 12.69 41.72
C CYS A 497 -4.26 12.50 40.85
N ILE A 498 -5.42 12.61 41.50
CA ILE A 498 -6.76 12.60 40.91
C ILE A 498 -7.48 13.92 41.20
N PHE A 499 -8.41 14.31 40.33
CA PHE A 499 -9.24 15.50 40.54
C PHE A 499 -10.66 15.12 40.96
N TYR A 500 -11.08 15.59 42.13
CA TYR A 500 -12.46 15.52 42.60
C TYR A 500 -12.74 16.76 43.45
N GLU A 501 -13.27 17.80 42.79
CA GLU A 501 -13.50 19.16 43.32
C GLU A 501 -12.20 19.96 43.55
N GLY A 502 -11.17 19.33 44.12
CA GLY A 502 -9.76 19.73 44.17
C GLY A 502 -8.83 18.55 43.81
N VAL A 503 -7.51 18.69 44.01
CA VAL A 503 -6.52 17.63 43.71
C VAL A 503 -6.19 16.81 44.97
N PHE A 504 -6.27 15.48 44.85
CA PHE A 504 -6.06 14.54 45.96
C PHE A 504 -5.27 13.31 45.49
N LEU A 505 -4.79 12.47 46.43
CA LEU A 505 -4.44 11.08 46.12
C LEU A 505 -5.67 10.17 46.26
N PRO A 506 -5.75 9.07 45.50
CA PRO A 506 -6.75 8.04 45.75
C PRO A 506 -6.59 7.40 47.13
N ASP A 507 -7.71 7.05 47.76
CA ASP A 507 -7.68 6.11 48.89
C ASP A 507 -7.38 4.68 48.41
N GLU A 508 -7.05 3.77 49.33
CA GLU A 508 -6.65 2.41 48.98
C GLU A 508 -7.76 1.64 48.24
N SER A 509 -9.02 1.90 48.58
CA SER A 509 -10.17 1.29 47.90
C SER A 509 -10.32 1.78 46.46
N THR A 510 -10.10 3.07 46.22
CA THR A 510 -10.09 3.66 44.87
C THR A 510 -8.89 3.14 44.08
N THR A 511 -7.70 3.09 44.68
CA THR A 511 -6.46 2.56 44.08
C THR A 511 -6.62 1.13 43.61
N GLU A 512 -7.09 0.21 44.46
CA GLU A 512 -7.32 -1.21 44.07
C GLU A 512 -8.31 -1.31 42.90
N LYS A 513 -9.50 -0.71 43.05
CA LYS A 513 -10.59 -0.82 42.06
C LYS A 513 -10.17 -0.25 40.71
N LEU A 514 -9.57 0.94 40.71
CA LEU A 514 -9.11 1.63 39.51
C LEU A 514 -8.00 0.83 38.81
N SER A 515 -7.06 0.27 39.57
CA SER A 515 -5.97 -0.57 39.02
C SER A 515 -6.50 -1.85 38.39
N LYS A 516 -7.45 -2.53 39.05
CA LYS A 516 -8.14 -3.71 38.49
C LYS A 516 -8.93 -3.38 37.22
N TYR A 517 -9.53 -2.18 37.13
CA TYR A 517 -10.27 -1.74 35.95
C TYR A 517 -9.34 -1.36 34.78
N ILE A 518 -8.24 -0.64 35.04
CA ILE A 518 -7.21 -0.28 34.05
C ILE A 518 -6.56 -1.54 33.44
N LEU A 519 -6.17 -2.50 34.30
CA LEU A 519 -5.63 -3.80 33.85
C LEU A 519 -6.63 -4.54 32.94
N SER A 520 -7.92 -4.51 33.30
CA SER A 520 -9.00 -5.14 32.54
C SER A 520 -9.31 -4.48 31.19
N ASP A 521 -9.27 -3.15 31.10
CA ASP A 521 -9.48 -2.44 29.83
C ASP A 521 -8.44 -2.86 28.78
N ILE A 522 -7.18 -2.86 29.21
CA ILE A 522 -6.01 -2.93 28.33
C ILE A 522 -5.72 -4.37 27.91
N TYR A 523 -5.68 -5.32 28.84
CA TYR A 523 -5.50 -6.75 28.52
C TYR A 523 -6.82 -7.46 28.18
N GLY A 524 -7.98 -6.81 28.36
CA GLY A 524 -9.29 -7.36 28.04
C GLY A 524 -9.81 -8.41 29.02
N ILE A 525 -9.31 -8.38 30.25
CA ILE A 525 -9.64 -9.33 31.31
C ILE A 525 -11.09 -9.10 31.76
N SER A 526 -11.87 -10.17 31.85
CA SER A 526 -13.28 -10.11 32.32
C SER A 526 -13.36 -9.66 33.77
N SER A 527 -14.32 -8.80 34.12
CA SER A 527 -14.56 -8.38 35.52
C SER A 527 -14.88 -9.53 36.47
N LYS A 528 -15.30 -10.71 35.97
CA LYS A 528 -15.40 -11.94 36.77
C LYS A 528 -14.07 -12.34 37.43
N VAL A 529 -12.93 -11.90 36.88
CA VAL A 529 -11.58 -12.14 37.38
C VAL A 529 -11.19 -11.17 38.51
N HIS A 530 -11.87 -10.03 38.68
CA HIS A 530 -11.55 -9.04 39.74
C HIS A 530 -11.61 -9.62 41.16
N LYS A 531 -12.40 -10.70 41.36
CA LYS A 531 -12.48 -11.48 42.60
C LYS A 531 -11.36 -12.53 42.77
N LYS A 532 -10.69 -12.94 41.68
CA LYS A 532 -9.53 -13.86 41.71
C LYS A 532 -8.19 -13.13 41.86
N LEU A 533 -8.11 -11.87 41.41
CA LEU A 533 -6.92 -11.02 41.59
C LEU A 533 -6.79 -10.63 43.07
N LYS A 534 -5.86 -11.29 43.76
CA LYS A 534 -5.42 -10.93 45.11
C LYS A 534 -4.31 -9.88 45.00
N LEU A 535 -4.45 -8.79 45.73
CA LEU A 535 -3.29 -7.97 46.09
C LEU A 535 -2.45 -8.74 47.09
N PHE A 536 -1.14 -8.53 47.06
CA PHE A 536 -0.28 -8.87 48.18
C PHE A 536 -0.33 -7.70 49.16
N SER A 537 -0.94 -7.89 50.32
CA SER A 537 -0.77 -6.98 51.45
C SER A 537 0.72 -6.94 51.81
N GLN A 538 1.37 -5.81 51.57
CA GLN A 538 2.71 -5.58 52.11
C GLN A 538 2.56 -5.31 53.60
N ASP A 539 2.89 -6.31 54.42
CA ASP A 539 3.01 -6.11 55.86
C ASP A 539 4.13 -5.09 56.13
N ILE A 540 3.77 -3.96 56.73
CA ILE A 540 4.63 -2.78 56.88
C ILE A 540 5.58 -3.00 58.06
N SER A 541 6.50 -3.97 57.94
CA SER A 541 7.47 -4.27 58.99
C SER A 541 8.73 -5.02 58.50
N LYS A 542 9.43 -4.47 57.48
CA LYS A 542 10.89 -4.58 57.29
C LYS A 542 11.37 -3.69 56.13
N PRO A 543 12.52 -3.00 56.25
CA PRO A 543 13.16 -2.33 55.12
C PRO A 543 13.79 -3.38 54.21
N GLN A 544 13.06 -3.78 53.17
CA GLN A 544 13.61 -4.66 52.13
C GLN A 544 14.52 -3.85 51.19
N GLU A 545 15.65 -4.44 50.80
CA GLU A 545 16.72 -3.78 50.04
C GLU A 545 16.20 -3.06 48.79
N SER A 546 16.81 -1.91 48.46
CA SER A 546 16.34 -1.00 47.42
C SER A 546 16.39 -1.65 46.03
N ILE A 547 15.24 -2.16 45.57
CA ILE A 547 15.06 -2.70 44.21
C ILE A 547 15.15 -1.55 43.21
N ASP A 548 16.32 -1.41 42.59
CA ASP A 548 16.65 -0.60 41.41
C ASP A 548 15.70 0.57 41.11
N SER A 549 16.06 1.76 41.62
CA SER A 549 15.63 3.01 41.00
C SER A 549 15.99 2.97 39.52
N ILE A 550 15.03 3.24 38.63
CA ILE A 550 15.23 3.15 37.17
C ILE A 550 16.24 4.21 36.75
N LYS A 551 17.52 3.83 36.64
CA LYS A 551 18.57 4.66 36.03
C LYS A 551 18.25 4.84 34.54
N LEU A 552 17.63 5.97 34.23
CA LEU A 552 17.77 6.60 32.93
C LEU A 552 19.18 7.19 32.85
N ASP A 553 20.01 6.66 31.95
CA ASP A 553 21.38 7.13 31.72
C ASP A 553 21.39 8.55 31.14
N SER A 554 21.30 9.53 32.03
CA SER A 554 21.41 10.95 31.75
C SER A 554 22.89 11.33 31.64
N ASN A 555 23.44 11.23 30.42
CA ASN A 555 24.77 11.72 30.08
C ASN A 555 24.84 13.26 30.26
N HIS A 556 25.12 13.70 31.48
CA HIS A 556 25.29 15.11 31.81
C HIS A 556 26.59 15.67 31.24
N ILE A 557 26.44 16.58 30.26
CA ILE A 557 27.49 17.52 29.89
C ILE A 557 27.78 18.41 31.10
N LYS A 558 29.02 18.42 31.61
CA LYS A 558 29.47 19.42 32.58
C LYS A 558 29.54 20.79 31.90
N SER A 559 28.64 21.71 32.21
CA SER A 559 28.83 23.14 31.97
C SER A 559 29.40 23.79 33.23
N ALA A 560 30.50 24.53 33.11
CA ALA A 560 31.12 25.23 34.24
C ALA A 560 30.26 26.40 34.75
N VAL A 561 30.44 26.72 36.04
CA VAL A 561 30.12 28.02 36.66
C VAL A 561 31.41 28.52 37.33
N ILE A 562 31.53 29.82 37.53
CA ILE A 562 32.78 30.58 37.67
C ILE A 562 32.90 31.23 39.07
N ASN A 563 34.13 31.60 39.49
CA ASN A 563 34.54 32.30 40.74
C ASN A 563 34.63 31.42 42.02
N LEU A 564 35.61 31.57 42.94
CA LEU A 564 36.93 32.26 42.94
C LEU A 564 37.87 31.54 44.00
N PRO A 565 38.99 32.07 44.57
CA PRO A 565 40.30 31.41 44.46
C PRO A 565 41.04 31.05 45.78
N SER A 566 42.10 30.23 45.67
CA SER A 566 43.30 30.31 46.54
C SER A 566 44.45 29.41 46.02
N SER A 567 45.69 29.95 46.05
CA SER A 567 47.02 29.30 46.24
C SER A 567 47.24 27.78 45.98
N SER A 568 48.36 27.34 45.42
CA SER A 568 49.55 28.03 44.85
C SER A 568 50.40 27.04 44.01
N GLU A 569 51.51 27.52 43.43
CA GLU A 569 52.73 26.80 42.91
C GLU A 569 52.62 25.39 42.24
N GLU A 570 53.37 25.05 41.18
CA GLU A 570 54.56 25.67 40.58
C GLU A 570 54.69 25.34 39.05
N GLU A 571 55.76 25.82 38.43
CA GLU A 571 56.05 25.89 36.99
C GLU A 571 56.97 24.74 36.47
N PRO A 572 57.44 24.68 35.19
CA PRO A 572 56.82 25.03 33.90
C PRO A 572 57.16 24.06 32.70
N GLN A 573 56.73 24.46 31.48
CA GLN A 573 57.47 24.39 30.18
C GLN A 573 57.68 23.02 29.44
N THR A 574 57.01 22.79 28.29
CA THR A 574 57.47 22.98 26.86
C THR A 574 58.39 21.87 26.30
N SER A 575 58.29 21.43 25.03
CA SER A 575 58.30 22.23 23.79
C SER A 575 57.46 21.69 22.60
N LYS A 576 57.40 22.48 21.52
CA LYS A 576 56.79 22.17 20.21
C LYS A 576 57.85 21.66 19.20
N PHE A 577 57.38 21.03 18.11
CA PHE A 577 57.69 21.24 16.67
C PHE A 577 57.13 19.96 15.93
N ASP A 578 56.30 19.97 14.88
CA ASP A 578 56.29 20.68 13.57
C ASP A 578 57.53 20.34 12.70
N LEU A 579 57.46 19.98 11.41
CA LEU A 579 56.35 19.60 10.50
C LEU A 579 56.94 18.96 9.19
N ILE A 580 56.18 18.10 8.47
CA ILE A 580 56.34 17.70 7.03
C ILE A 580 57.69 17.11 6.52
N SER A 581 57.65 15.93 5.87
CA SER A 581 58.14 15.75 4.47
C SER A 581 57.75 14.40 3.81
N THR A 582 57.24 14.48 2.57
CA THR A 582 57.42 13.58 1.40
C THR A 582 58.36 12.36 1.48
N VAL A 583 58.24 11.26 0.71
CA VAL A 583 57.24 10.61 -0.19
C VAL A 583 58.00 9.46 -0.92
N ASP A 584 57.31 8.37 -1.24
CA ASP A 584 57.61 7.34 -2.26
C ASP A 584 58.65 6.20 -2.15
N THR A 585 58.29 5.15 -2.90
CA THR A 585 59.06 4.05 -3.52
C THR A 585 59.48 2.76 -2.77
N MET A 586 59.00 1.65 -3.38
CA MET A 586 59.58 0.30 -3.51
C MET A 586 59.52 -0.75 -2.36
N SER A 587 58.61 -1.71 -2.59
CA SER A 587 58.87 -3.17 -2.63
C SER A 587 59.30 -3.94 -1.37
N PRO A 588 58.37 -4.68 -0.72
CA PRO A 588 58.70 -5.77 0.19
C PRO A 588 58.82 -7.11 -0.58
N ARG A 589 60.05 -7.53 -0.91
CA ARG A 589 60.31 -8.92 -1.34
C ARG A 589 60.18 -9.86 -0.12
N THR A 590 59.50 -10.99 -0.30
CA THR A 590 59.11 -11.90 0.79
C THR A 590 60.28 -12.46 1.59
N VAL A 591 60.22 -12.32 2.92
CA VAL A 591 60.93 -13.21 3.87
C VAL A 591 59.92 -13.71 4.90
N ILE A 592 59.78 -15.02 5.01
CA ILE A 592 58.85 -15.67 5.94
C ILE A 592 59.45 -15.63 7.34
N LYS A 593 58.71 -15.08 8.31
CA LYS A 593 58.93 -15.32 9.74
C LYS A 593 57.61 -15.77 10.37
N ASN A 594 57.57 -17.03 10.80
CA ASN A 594 56.47 -17.57 11.58
C ASN A 594 56.44 -16.89 12.95
N THR A 595 55.57 -15.91 13.14
CA THR A 595 55.12 -15.48 14.46
C THR A 595 53.94 -16.35 14.87
N ASN A 596 54.11 -17.13 15.93
CA ASN A 596 53.09 -18.02 16.46
C ASN A 596 51.81 -17.22 16.75
N GLN A 597 50.65 -17.76 16.33
CA GLN A 597 49.37 -17.14 16.64
C GLN A 597 49.17 -17.13 18.16
N SER A 598 49.18 -15.95 18.78
CA SER A 598 48.72 -15.77 20.16
C SER A 598 47.28 -16.24 20.24
N GLU A 599 46.99 -17.24 21.09
CA GLU A 599 45.65 -17.81 21.21
C GLU A 599 44.61 -16.70 21.46
N HIS A 600 43.73 -16.48 20.48
CA HIS A 600 42.66 -15.51 20.62
C HIS A 600 41.68 -16.02 21.68
N HIS A 601 41.82 -15.56 22.93
CA HIS A 601 40.93 -15.88 24.05
C HIS A 601 39.47 -15.81 23.61
N ILE A 602 38.85 -16.98 23.49
CA ILE A 602 37.51 -17.11 22.91
C ILE A 602 36.52 -16.51 23.91
N MET A 603 36.00 -15.31 23.58
CA MET A 603 35.06 -14.59 24.44
C MET A 603 33.68 -15.27 24.45
N ILE A 604 33.55 -16.26 25.33
CA ILE A 604 32.31 -16.96 25.65
C ILE A 604 31.64 -16.27 26.84
N LYS A 605 30.35 -15.95 26.75
CA LYS A 605 29.54 -15.45 27.87
C LYS A 605 28.25 -16.28 27.97
N GLU A 606 27.81 -16.61 29.19
CA GLU A 606 26.52 -17.27 29.44
C GLU A 606 25.44 -16.21 29.68
N PHE A 607 24.20 -16.50 29.26
CA PHE A 607 23.10 -15.55 29.20
C PHE A 607 21.78 -16.15 29.66
N ASN A 608 21.12 -15.43 30.57
CA ASN A 608 19.74 -15.72 30.96
C ASN A 608 18.79 -15.30 29.82
N LEU A 609 18.50 -16.25 28.92
CA LEU A 609 17.45 -16.13 27.90
C LEU A 609 16.10 -15.80 28.55
N LYS A 610 15.30 -14.97 27.88
CA LYS A 610 13.92 -14.69 28.31
C LYS A 610 13.08 -15.96 28.16
N SER A 611 12.05 -16.08 29.00
CA SER A 611 11.05 -17.16 28.92
C SER A 611 10.53 -17.34 27.48
N TYR A 612 10.59 -18.56 26.97
CA TYR A 612 10.25 -18.89 25.57
C TYR A 612 8.92 -18.25 25.12
N HIS A 613 8.99 -17.43 24.07
CA HIS A 613 7.83 -16.83 23.41
C HIS A 613 8.01 -16.98 21.90
N ARG A 614 7.12 -17.73 21.24
CA ARG A 614 7.26 -18.10 19.83
C ARG A 614 7.51 -16.88 18.94
N THR A 615 8.69 -16.83 18.33
CA THR A 615 9.19 -15.73 17.51
C THR A 615 9.20 -16.14 16.04
N THR A 616 8.66 -15.30 15.15
CA THR A 616 8.61 -15.59 13.71
C THR A 616 9.93 -15.26 13.04
N LEU A 617 10.88 -16.21 13.08
CA LEU A 617 12.24 -16.02 12.55
C LEU A 617 12.30 -15.61 11.07
N CYS A 618 11.40 -16.17 10.24
CA CYS A 618 11.31 -15.89 8.80
C CYS A 618 10.44 -14.66 8.45
N TYR A 619 10.34 -13.66 9.33
CA TYR A 619 9.65 -12.42 9.01
C TYR A 619 10.51 -11.53 8.09
N LYS A 620 9.94 -10.88 7.07
CA LYS A 620 10.72 -10.06 6.12
C LYS A 620 11.48 -8.88 6.78
N GLY A 621 11.09 -8.50 8.00
CA GLY A 621 11.79 -7.51 8.83
C GLY A 621 12.91 -8.03 9.74
N THR A 622 13.09 -9.36 9.90
CA THR A 622 14.25 -9.97 10.59
C THR A 622 15.33 -10.44 9.60
N THR A 623 15.00 -10.53 8.31
CA THR A 623 15.93 -10.93 7.24
C THR A 623 16.64 -9.75 6.56
N SER A 624 16.11 -8.52 6.68
CA SER A 624 16.69 -7.35 6.01
C SER A 624 18.09 -7.04 6.49
N ASN A 625 18.91 -6.52 5.58
CA ASN A 625 20.32 -6.22 5.80
C ASN A 625 20.58 -4.71 5.84
N ILE A 626 21.76 -4.33 6.35
CA ILE A 626 22.15 -2.92 6.52
C ILE A 626 22.14 -2.11 5.22
N TYR A 627 22.38 -2.73 4.08
CA TYR A 627 22.38 -2.06 2.77
C TYR A 627 20.94 -1.80 2.28
N GLU A 628 20.02 -2.75 2.45
CA GLU A 628 18.58 -2.52 2.24
C GLU A 628 18.01 -1.42 3.15
N ASP A 629 18.42 -1.39 4.42
CA ASP A 629 17.99 -0.34 5.36
C ASP A 629 18.62 1.03 5.04
N ALA A 630 19.80 1.07 4.43
CA ALA A 630 20.36 2.29 3.87
C ALA A 630 19.54 2.78 2.67
N ILE A 631 19.16 1.91 1.73
CA ILE A 631 18.30 2.26 0.57
C ILE A 631 16.96 2.87 1.02
N LYS A 632 16.36 2.37 2.12
CA LYS A 632 15.13 2.94 2.72
C LYS A 632 15.30 4.38 3.21
N LYS A 633 16.55 4.84 3.44
CA LYS A 633 16.91 6.19 3.91
C LYS A 633 17.51 7.11 2.84
N VAL A 634 18.17 6.56 1.81
CA VAL A 634 18.85 7.32 0.71
C VAL A 634 18.04 8.54 0.27
N ILE A 635 18.70 9.71 0.23
CA ILE A 635 18.07 10.96 -0.21
C ILE A 635 17.84 10.90 -1.72
N ILE A 636 16.56 10.84 -2.12
CA ILE A 636 16.14 10.92 -3.52
C ILE A 636 16.10 12.40 -3.92
N ASP A 637 16.47 12.71 -5.17
CA ASP A 637 16.33 14.05 -5.75
C ASP A 637 17.14 15.12 -4.97
N ASN A 638 18.37 14.78 -4.56
CA ASN A 638 19.23 15.62 -3.73
C ASN A 638 19.60 16.97 -4.39
N ASN A 639 19.68 17.00 -5.73
CA ASN A 639 19.85 18.20 -6.55
C ASN A 639 18.52 18.93 -6.84
N CYS A 640 17.39 18.43 -6.34
CA CYS A 640 16.03 18.90 -6.64
C CYS A 640 15.69 18.93 -8.14
N ARG A 641 16.38 18.16 -8.98
CA ARG A 641 16.16 18.10 -10.44
C ARG A 641 14.72 17.74 -10.77
N PHE A 642 14.21 16.62 -10.26
CA PHE A 642 12.83 16.18 -10.52
C PHE A 642 11.82 17.16 -9.93
N LYS A 643 12.05 17.65 -8.70
CA LYS A 643 11.24 18.72 -8.09
C LYS A 643 11.15 19.96 -8.99
N ASN A 644 12.25 20.36 -9.61
CA ASN A 644 12.30 21.50 -10.53
C ASN A 644 11.53 21.19 -11.82
N SER A 645 11.71 20.02 -12.44
CA SER A 645 10.91 19.59 -13.61
C SER A 645 9.40 19.56 -13.31
N VAL A 646 8.99 19.19 -12.08
CA VAL A 646 7.59 19.30 -11.64
C VAL A 646 7.14 20.76 -11.52
N LEU A 647 7.98 21.66 -11.00
CA LEU A 647 7.69 23.10 -10.85
C LEU A 647 7.76 23.91 -12.14
N GLU A 648 8.37 23.36 -13.18
CA GLU A 648 8.30 23.81 -14.56
C GLU A 648 7.00 23.30 -15.20
N LYS A 649 6.90 21.99 -15.44
CA LYS A 649 5.82 21.36 -16.21
C LYS A 649 4.42 21.49 -15.58
N LEU A 650 4.34 21.65 -14.25
CA LEU A 650 3.08 21.98 -13.55
C LEU A 650 3.02 23.42 -13.03
N GLY A 651 4.07 24.24 -13.19
CA GLY A 651 4.22 25.54 -12.52
C GLY A 651 3.05 26.50 -12.74
N ALA A 652 2.58 26.64 -13.97
CA ALA A 652 1.43 27.48 -14.31
C ALA A 652 0.11 26.96 -13.70
N TYR A 653 -0.04 25.63 -13.57
CA TYR A 653 -1.23 24.99 -13.00
C TYR A 653 -1.26 25.04 -11.47
N ILE A 654 -0.10 24.94 -10.81
CA ILE A 654 0.09 25.19 -9.38
C ILE A 654 -0.27 26.64 -9.07
N THR A 655 0.27 27.59 -9.86
CA THR A 655 0.08 29.03 -9.66
C THR A 655 -1.36 29.47 -9.93
N SER A 656 -2.03 28.96 -10.98
CA SER A 656 -3.43 29.32 -11.28
C SER A 656 -4.45 28.76 -10.29
N ARG A 657 -4.07 27.73 -9.52
CA ARG A 657 -4.83 27.25 -8.36
C ARG A 657 -4.55 28.04 -7.07
N GLY A 658 -3.61 28.98 -7.10
CA GLY A 658 -3.25 29.84 -5.97
C GLY A 658 -2.20 29.26 -5.01
N PHE A 659 -1.53 28.16 -5.37
CA PHE A 659 -0.51 27.51 -4.55
C PHE A 659 0.90 28.08 -4.82
N THR A 660 1.76 28.07 -3.79
CA THR A 660 3.17 28.50 -3.90
C THR A 660 4.07 27.37 -4.40
N LYS A 661 4.95 27.67 -5.36
CA LYS A 661 5.94 26.71 -5.88
C LYS A 661 6.81 26.07 -4.79
N SER A 662 7.14 26.79 -3.72
CA SER A 662 7.98 26.29 -2.62
C SER A 662 7.33 25.22 -1.74
N SER A 663 5.99 25.11 -1.72
CA SER A 663 5.25 24.19 -0.83
C SER A 663 4.95 22.81 -1.43
N LEU A 664 5.64 22.44 -2.52
CA LEU A 664 5.46 21.19 -3.24
C LEU A 664 5.99 19.96 -2.44
N ASN A 665 5.09 19.18 -1.83
CA ASN A 665 5.46 17.95 -1.14
C ASN A 665 5.48 16.74 -2.09
N LEU A 666 6.66 16.16 -2.31
CA LEU A 666 6.89 14.95 -3.12
C LEU A 666 7.27 13.69 -2.31
N LEU A 667 7.16 13.73 -0.97
CA LEU A 667 7.66 12.65 -0.09
C LEU A 667 7.07 11.26 -0.42
N ARG A 668 5.80 11.17 -0.83
CA ARG A 668 5.20 9.89 -1.25
C ARG A 668 5.78 9.40 -2.57
N THR A 669 6.01 10.29 -3.54
CA THR A 669 6.71 9.96 -4.79
C THR A 669 8.12 9.44 -4.51
N TYR A 670 8.91 10.14 -3.68
CA TYR A 670 10.25 9.68 -3.30
C TYR A 670 10.23 8.36 -2.51
N SER A 671 9.22 8.13 -1.67
CA SER A 671 9.02 6.84 -1.00
C SER A 671 8.67 5.71 -1.97
N ASN A 672 7.91 6.00 -3.03
CA ASN A 672 7.63 5.04 -4.10
C ASN A 672 8.90 4.74 -4.93
N VAL A 673 9.74 5.74 -5.21
CA VAL A 673 11.06 5.56 -5.86
C VAL A 673 11.96 4.65 -5.02
N ARG A 674 12.14 4.94 -3.71
CA ARG A 674 12.90 4.06 -2.80
C ARG A 674 12.36 2.63 -2.81
N LYS A 675 11.03 2.46 -2.78
CA LYS A 675 10.41 1.14 -2.84
C LYS A 675 10.73 0.43 -4.16
N TYR A 676 10.58 1.10 -5.30
CA TYR A 676 10.89 0.53 -6.62
C TYR A 676 12.36 0.09 -6.73
N ILE A 677 13.28 0.94 -6.30
CA ILE A 677 14.73 0.65 -6.28
C ILE A 677 15.02 -0.54 -5.35
N LEU A 678 14.42 -0.58 -4.16
CA LEU A 678 14.57 -1.69 -3.22
C LEU A 678 13.97 -3.00 -3.75
N ASP A 679 12.76 -2.97 -4.31
CA ASP A 679 12.09 -4.15 -4.89
C ASP A 679 12.87 -4.70 -6.10
N LYS A 680 13.61 -3.85 -6.84
CA LYS A 680 14.51 -4.26 -7.94
C LYS A 680 15.87 -4.82 -7.46
N LEU A 681 16.49 -4.21 -6.44
CA LEU A 681 17.87 -4.55 -6.00
C LEU A 681 17.95 -5.53 -4.84
N SER A 682 16.90 -5.70 -4.04
CA SER A 682 16.87 -6.65 -2.91
C SER A 682 17.28 -8.09 -3.29
N PRO A 683 16.88 -8.66 -4.46
CA PRO A 683 17.37 -9.99 -4.87
C PRO A 683 18.90 -10.04 -4.99
N TYR A 684 19.48 -9.13 -5.77
CA TYR A 684 20.92 -9.02 -6.00
C TYR A 684 21.70 -8.75 -4.71
N ILE A 685 21.22 -7.83 -3.86
CA ILE A 685 21.87 -7.52 -2.58
C ILE A 685 21.92 -8.76 -1.68
N ASN A 686 20.85 -9.55 -1.62
CA ASN A 686 20.83 -10.76 -0.80
C ASN A 686 21.71 -11.89 -1.37
N ASP A 687 21.85 -12.01 -2.69
CA ASP A 687 22.82 -12.92 -3.32
C ASP A 687 24.29 -12.49 -3.03
N ILE A 688 24.62 -11.23 -3.31
CA ILE A 688 25.95 -10.66 -3.07
C ILE A 688 26.38 -10.91 -1.61
N ILE A 689 25.46 -10.74 -0.65
CA ILE A 689 25.69 -10.99 0.77
C ILE A 689 26.02 -12.45 1.09
N ILE A 690 25.50 -13.45 0.37
CA ILE A 690 25.85 -14.87 0.62
C ILE A 690 27.35 -15.11 0.45
N THR A 691 27.98 -14.39 -0.50
CA THR A 691 29.42 -14.53 -0.81
C THR A 691 30.31 -13.43 -0.22
N THR A 692 29.75 -12.31 0.25
CA THR A 692 30.51 -11.13 0.71
C THR A 692 29.98 -10.51 2.01
N ASP A 693 29.26 -11.27 2.85
CA ASP A 693 28.78 -10.77 4.15
C ASP A 693 29.94 -10.24 5.02
N VAL A 694 29.65 -9.26 5.86
CA VAL A 694 30.69 -8.62 6.68
C VAL A 694 31.14 -9.58 7.77
N LEU A 695 32.42 -9.94 7.74
CA LEU A 695 33.05 -10.72 8.81
C LEU A 695 33.04 -9.88 10.11
N ILE A 696 32.19 -10.31 11.03
CA ILE A 696 32.15 -9.91 12.42
C ILE A 696 32.90 -11.00 13.20
N SER A 697 33.81 -10.60 14.08
CA SER A 697 34.52 -11.49 15.02
C SER A 697 34.07 -11.19 16.45
N PRO A 698 34.40 -12.04 17.45
CA PRO A 698 34.25 -11.69 18.87
C PRO A 698 34.99 -10.40 19.23
N GLY A 699 34.53 -9.71 20.28
CA GLY A 699 35.15 -8.49 20.82
C GLY A 699 35.03 -7.23 19.96
N ILE A 700 34.69 -7.32 18.67
CA ILE A 700 34.60 -6.15 17.78
C ILE A 700 33.45 -5.22 18.21
N SER A 701 33.76 -3.94 18.34
CA SER A 701 32.78 -2.89 18.66
C SER A 701 31.88 -2.54 17.47
N ILE A 702 30.63 -2.14 17.76
CA ILE A 702 29.66 -1.74 16.71
C ILE A 702 30.19 -0.61 15.81
N SER A 703 31.03 0.30 16.33
CA SER A 703 31.67 1.35 15.52
C SER A 703 32.67 0.79 14.50
N LYS A 704 33.45 -0.24 14.85
CA LYS A 704 34.34 -0.94 13.92
C LYS A 704 33.54 -1.82 12.93
N ILE A 705 32.46 -2.47 13.38
CA ILE A 705 31.54 -3.20 12.47
C ILE A 705 30.97 -2.25 11.41
N ARG A 706 30.53 -1.03 11.78
CA ARG A 706 30.08 0.00 10.83
C ARG A 706 31.15 0.33 9.78
N CYS A 707 32.41 0.49 10.21
CA CYS A 707 33.53 0.71 9.29
C CYS A 707 33.73 -0.48 8.34
N ASN A 708 33.66 -1.73 8.83
CA ASN A 708 33.75 -2.92 7.98
C ASN A 708 32.58 -2.99 6.96
N CYS A 709 31.36 -2.56 7.32
CA CYS A 709 30.23 -2.45 6.38
C CYS A 709 30.46 -1.41 5.28
N ILE A 710 31.11 -0.29 5.61
CA ILE A 710 31.46 0.80 4.67
C ILE A 710 32.62 0.38 3.74
N SER A 711 33.61 -0.32 4.28
CA SER A 711 34.83 -0.76 3.57
C SER A 711 34.68 -2.12 2.87
N ASN A 712 33.46 -2.62 2.68
CA ASN A 712 33.21 -3.90 1.99
C ASN A 712 33.31 -3.73 0.46
N ILE A 713 34.53 -3.56 -0.03
CA ILE A 713 34.83 -3.32 -1.46
C ILE A 713 34.23 -4.41 -2.37
N PRO A 714 34.35 -5.73 -2.08
CA PRO A 714 33.75 -6.78 -2.92
C PRO A 714 32.23 -6.69 -3.04
N PHE A 715 31.52 -6.35 -1.94
CA PHE A 715 30.08 -6.10 -1.98
C PHE A 715 29.75 -4.92 -2.91
N PHE A 716 30.44 -3.79 -2.75
CA PHE A 716 30.15 -2.58 -3.54
C PHE A 716 30.55 -2.70 -5.02
N GLN A 717 31.60 -3.47 -5.35
CA GLN A 717 31.96 -3.78 -6.73
C GLN A 717 30.86 -4.59 -7.44
N LYS A 718 30.41 -5.69 -6.83
CA LYS A 718 29.29 -6.48 -7.38
C LYS A 718 27.99 -5.65 -7.46
N LEU A 719 27.73 -4.80 -6.46
CA LEU A 719 26.54 -3.95 -6.45
C LEU A 719 26.57 -2.91 -7.59
N ARG A 720 27.71 -2.26 -7.87
CA ARG A 720 27.81 -1.31 -9.00
C ARG A 720 27.47 -1.97 -10.34
N LYS A 721 28.04 -3.15 -10.62
CA LYS A 721 27.74 -3.92 -11.83
C LYS A 721 26.23 -4.21 -12.00
N HIS A 722 25.56 -4.67 -10.95
CA HIS A 722 24.11 -4.89 -11.01
C HIS A 722 23.30 -3.59 -11.06
N CYS A 723 23.78 -2.48 -10.49
CA CYS A 723 23.18 -1.16 -10.67
C CYS A 723 23.31 -0.66 -12.12
N GLU A 724 24.41 -0.96 -12.83
CA GLU A 724 24.60 -0.67 -14.25
C GLU A 724 23.64 -1.53 -15.11
N GLU A 725 23.64 -2.85 -14.94
CA GLU A 725 22.73 -3.80 -15.61
C GLU A 725 21.25 -3.39 -15.44
N ILE A 726 20.84 -3.05 -14.22
CA ILE A 726 19.48 -2.58 -13.94
C ILE A 726 19.22 -1.20 -14.57
N SER A 727 20.21 -0.30 -14.59
CA SER A 727 20.07 1.03 -15.21
C SER A 727 19.81 0.91 -16.71
N GLU A 728 20.53 0.03 -17.42
CA GLU A 728 20.26 -0.26 -18.83
C GLU A 728 18.86 -0.85 -19.02
N SER A 729 18.47 -1.87 -18.25
CA SER A 729 17.13 -2.46 -18.33
C SER A 729 15.99 -1.44 -18.09
N ILE A 730 16.26 -0.38 -17.31
CA ILE A 730 15.29 0.69 -17.04
C ILE A 730 15.20 1.69 -18.18
N LYS A 731 16.23 1.86 -19.02
CA LYS A 731 16.16 2.70 -20.23
C LYS A 731 15.18 2.12 -21.25
N GLU A 732 15.15 0.80 -21.38
CA GLU A 732 14.28 0.06 -22.31
C GLU A 732 12.79 0.11 -21.90
N ILE A 733 12.49 0.16 -20.60
CA ILE A 733 11.09 0.21 -20.10
C ILE A 733 10.39 1.50 -20.58
N PRO A 734 9.21 1.42 -21.22
CA PRO A 734 8.41 2.58 -21.61
C PRO A 734 8.10 3.55 -20.46
N ASP A 735 8.16 4.85 -20.76
CA ASP A 735 8.06 5.92 -19.76
C ASP A 735 6.71 5.90 -18.98
N ASP A 736 5.62 5.49 -19.62
CA ASP A 736 4.29 5.42 -19.00
C ASP A 736 4.20 4.37 -17.88
N TYR A 737 5.06 3.34 -17.87
CA TYR A 737 5.18 2.39 -16.76
C TYR A 737 5.40 3.08 -15.40
N PHE A 738 6.16 4.18 -15.40
CA PHE A 738 6.52 4.95 -14.20
C PHE A 738 5.38 5.87 -13.69
N LEU A 739 4.22 5.93 -14.37
CA LEU A 739 3.00 6.65 -13.92
C LEU A 739 2.54 6.21 -12.52
N SER A 740 2.78 4.95 -12.17
CA SER A 740 2.41 4.31 -10.90
C SER A 740 3.25 4.80 -9.70
N ILE A 741 4.49 5.23 -9.95
CA ILE A 741 5.45 5.69 -8.93
C ILE A 741 5.14 7.15 -8.52
N ILE A 742 4.70 7.97 -9.48
CA ILE A 742 4.29 9.35 -9.22
C ILE A 742 2.99 9.35 -8.39
N GLN A 743 2.89 10.22 -7.38
CA GLN A 743 1.64 10.38 -6.59
C GLN A 743 0.50 11.04 -7.40
N ASP A 744 -0.75 10.60 -7.24
CA ASP A 744 -1.92 11.20 -7.93
C ASP A 744 -2.30 12.60 -7.41
N TYR A 745 -1.92 12.87 -6.17
CA TYR A 745 -2.24 14.09 -5.43
C TYR A 745 -0.94 14.68 -4.87
N ILE A 746 -0.56 15.87 -5.34
CA ILE A 746 0.48 16.67 -4.69
C ILE A 746 -0.18 17.41 -3.53
N TYR A 747 0.28 17.16 -2.31
CA TYR A 747 -0.18 17.89 -1.13
C TYR A 747 0.65 19.17 -0.96
N PHE A 748 -0.02 20.26 -0.60
CA PHE A 748 0.61 21.54 -0.26
C PHE A 748 0.42 21.85 1.24
N THR A 749 -0.76 21.49 1.79
CA THR A 749 -1.01 21.37 3.22
C THR A 749 -1.85 20.10 3.47
N PRO A 750 -2.04 19.63 4.72
CA PRO A 750 -2.88 18.45 4.99
C PRO A 750 -4.33 18.56 4.48
N THR A 751 -4.80 19.80 4.27
CA THR A 751 -6.13 20.14 3.76
C THR A 751 -6.17 20.44 2.26
N GLU A 752 -5.02 20.69 1.62
CA GLU A 752 -4.94 21.20 0.25
C GLU A 752 -4.10 20.27 -0.63
N ARG A 753 -4.76 19.73 -1.66
CA ARG A 753 -4.16 18.80 -2.62
C ARG A 753 -4.49 19.18 -4.05
N LEU A 754 -3.51 19.03 -4.94
CA LEU A 754 -3.65 19.18 -6.38
C LEU A 754 -3.67 17.81 -7.03
N THR A 755 -4.81 17.44 -7.63
CA THR A 755 -4.89 16.24 -8.47
C THR A 755 -4.08 16.45 -9.75
N ILE A 756 -3.13 15.56 -10.01
CA ILE A 756 -2.22 15.64 -11.17
C ILE A 756 -2.34 14.46 -12.15
N ILE A 757 -3.32 13.56 -11.96
CA ILE A 757 -3.53 12.33 -12.75
C ILE A 757 -3.28 12.54 -14.26
N TYR A 758 -4.03 13.44 -14.90
CA TYR A 758 -3.94 13.75 -16.34
C TYR A 758 -2.68 14.53 -16.76
N LYS A 759 -1.72 14.76 -15.86
CA LYS A 759 -0.45 15.45 -16.12
C LYS A 759 0.77 14.67 -15.62
N LYS A 760 0.59 13.47 -15.07
CA LYS A 760 1.68 12.57 -14.66
C LYS A 760 2.57 12.15 -15.83
N THR A 761 1.96 11.91 -17.01
CA THR A 761 2.63 11.53 -18.26
C THR A 761 3.83 12.43 -18.58
N ASN A 762 3.67 13.75 -18.43
CA ASN A 762 4.71 14.73 -18.73
C ASN A 762 5.91 14.69 -17.75
N LEU A 763 5.76 13.98 -16.62
CA LEU A 763 6.77 13.77 -15.58
C LEU A 763 7.39 12.37 -15.63
N CYS A 764 6.94 11.49 -16.53
CA CYS A 764 7.42 10.11 -16.60
C CYS A 764 8.89 9.99 -17.02
N SER A 765 9.31 10.73 -18.04
CA SER A 765 10.71 10.81 -18.46
C SER A 765 11.62 11.27 -17.30
N GLU A 766 11.20 12.30 -16.59
CA GLU A 766 11.89 12.86 -15.42
C GLU A 766 11.98 11.82 -14.28
N MET A 767 10.91 11.04 -14.06
CA MET A 767 10.85 9.97 -13.07
C MET A 767 11.81 8.83 -13.41
N LYS A 768 11.82 8.41 -14.68
CA LYS A 768 12.75 7.40 -15.22
C LYS A 768 14.21 7.85 -15.09
N SER A 769 14.52 9.09 -15.48
CA SER A 769 15.84 9.69 -15.28
C SER A 769 16.23 9.77 -13.81
N LEU A 770 15.33 10.20 -12.91
CA LEU A 770 15.57 10.24 -11.47
C LEU A 770 15.88 8.84 -10.89
N ILE A 771 15.16 7.82 -11.35
CA ILE A 771 15.38 6.43 -10.91
C ILE A 771 16.75 5.94 -11.38
N ILE A 772 17.12 6.13 -12.66
CA ILE A 772 18.45 5.79 -13.18
C ILE A 772 19.53 6.54 -12.41
N GLU A 773 19.43 7.87 -12.29
CA GLU A 773 20.37 8.73 -11.57
C GLU A 773 20.55 8.30 -10.10
N THR A 774 19.49 7.83 -9.44
CA THR A 774 19.57 7.30 -8.08
C THR A 774 20.25 5.92 -8.04
N ILE A 775 19.98 5.04 -9.00
CA ILE A 775 20.54 3.68 -9.06
C ILE A 775 22.04 3.72 -9.39
N SER A 776 22.48 4.49 -10.39
CA SER A 776 23.90 4.59 -10.75
C SER A 776 24.76 5.15 -9.60
N ASN A 777 24.21 6.06 -8.80
CA ASN A 777 24.87 6.61 -7.61
C ASN A 777 24.62 5.81 -6.32
N LEU A 778 23.95 4.65 -6.37
CA LEU A 778 23.39 4.03 -5.16
C LEU A 778 24.45 3.49 -4.20
N ALA A 779 25.57 2.95 -4.71
CA ALA A 779 26.66 2.43 -3.87
C ALA A 779 27.22 3.51 -2.93
N ASP A 780 27.50 4.71 -3.47
CA ASP A 780 28.03 5.84 -2.69
C ASP A 780 26.96 6.45 -1.77
N ASN A 781 25.71 6.49 -2.22
CA ASN A 781 24.57 6.88 -1.38
C ASN A 781 24.36 5.93 -0.18
N ILE A 782 24.54 4.61 -0.36
CA ILE A 782 24.49 3.61 0.72
C ILE A 782 25.65 3.84 1.71
N ILE A 783 26.88 4.03 1.21
CA ILE A 783 28.06 4.36 2.03
C ILE A 783 27.81 5.64 2.85
N HIS A 784 27.23 6.67 2.23
CA HIS A 784 26.92 7.95 2.86
C HIS A 784 25.84 7.83 3.94
N GLU A 785 24.78 7.05 3.73
CA GLU A 785 23.76 6.82 4.76
C GLU A 785 24.28 5.95 5.92
N ILE A 786 25.04 4.87 5.65
CA ILE A 786 25.60 4.02 6.73
C ILE A 786 26.55 4.82 7.62
N LYS A 787 27.30 5.80 7.09
CA LYS A 787 28.11 6.74 7.89
C LYS A 787 27.26 7.53 8.91
N LYS A 788 26.00 7.85 8.59
CA LYS A 788 25.07 8.61 9.46
C LYS A 788 24.34 7.76 10.49
N PHE A 789 24.31 6.43 10.33
CA PHE A 789 23.52 5.57 11.21
C PHE A 789 23.96 5.68 12.67
N LYS A 790 22.99 5.73 13.58
CA LYS A 790 23.22 5.65 15.02
C LYS A 790 23.59 4.22 15.42
N GLN A 791 24.28 4.06 16.55
CA GLN A 791 24.70 2.75 17.07
C GLN A 791 23.53 1.77 17.19
N SER A 792 22.38 2.21 17.70
CA SER A 792 21.15 1.40 17.80
C SER A 792 20.56 0.98 16.45
N GLU A 793 20.75 1.79 15.39
CA GLU A 793 20.29 1.46 14.05
C GLU A 793 21.19 0.38 13.42
N ILE A 794 22.51 0.51 13.57
CA ILE A 794 23.49 -0.51 13.12
C ILE A 794 23.23 -1.85 13.82
N VAL A 795 22.90 -1.82 15.12
CA VAL A 795 22.49 -3.02 15.86
C VAL A 795 21.23 -3.64 15.25
N ASN A 796 20.16 -2.87 15.06
CA ASN A 796 18.90 -3.40 14.51
C ASN A 796 19.05 -3.92 13.06
N CYS A 797 19.93 -3.33 12.26
CA CYS A 797 20.19 -3.73 10.86
C CYS A 797 21.07 -4.98 10.74
N LEU A 798 21.85 -5.33 11.77
CA LEU A 798 22.81 -6.44 11.74
C LEU A 798 22.49 -7.57 12.72
N PHE A 799 21.65 -7.33 13.73
CA PHE A 799 21.29 -8.29 14.77
C PHE A 799 19.79 -8.27 15.09
N SER A 800 19.17 -9.44 15.13
CA SER A 800 17.78 -9.64 15.52
C SER A 800 17.67 -10.02 17.00
N ASN A 801 16.78 -9.36 17.74
CA ASN A 801 16.50 -9.70 19.14
C ASN A 801 15.59 -10.95 19.19
N ILE A 802 16.16 -12.08 19.56
CA ILE A 802 15.52 -13.40 19.58
C ILE A 802 15.63 -13.96 21.01
N HIS A 803 14.48 -14.21 21.65
CA HIS A 803 14.37 -14.60 23.07
C HIS A 803 15.17 -13.73 24.05
N GLY A 804 15.40 -12.46 23.70
CA GLY A 804 16.14 -11.48 24.51
C GLY A 804 17.61 -11.29 24.15
N ILE A 805 18.19 -12.13 23.28
CA ILE A 805 19.58 -12.03 22.82
C ILE A 805 19.61 -11.45 21.40
N TYR A 806 20.55 -10.56 21.11
CA TYR A 806 20.77 -10.02 19.77
C TYR A 806 21.68 -10.98 18.97
N VAL A 807 21.12 -11.71 18.01
CA VAL A 807 21.85 -12.70 17.19
C VAL A 807 22.04 -12.15 15.78
N THR A 808 23.19 -12.40 15.13
CA THR A 808 23.47 -11.82 13.80
C THR A 808 22.42 -12.20 12.74
N ASN A 809 21.99 -11.24 11.93
CA ASN A 809 21.03 -11.48 10.84
C ASN A 809 21.61 -12.44 9.78
N SER A 810 22.93 -12.49 9.63
CA SER A 810 23.63 -13.49 8.80
C SER A 810 23.46 -14.92 9.31
N PHE A 811 23.45 -15.12 10.63
CA PHE A 811 23.13 -16.41 11.25
C PHE A 811 21.66 -16.78 11.06
N ILE A 812 20.73 -15.82 11.18
CA ILE A 812 19.29 -16.06 10.94
C ILE A 812 19.01 -16.43 9.47
N ARG A 813 19.72 -15.83 8.49
CA ARG A 813 19.71 -16.29 7.09
C ARG A 813 20.16 -17.75 6.96
N LYS A 814 21.32 -18.11 7.54
CA LYS A 814 21.85 -19.49 7.54
C LYS A 814 20.89 -20.49 8.21
N ILE A 815 20.22 -20.09 9.30
CA ILE A 815 19.19 -20.88 9.98
C ILE A 815 17.94 -21.06 9.12
N SER A 816 17.47 -20.01 8.44
CA SER A 816 16.28 -20.11 7.59
C SER A 816 16.53 -21.08 6.43
N LEU A 817 17.73 -21.07 5.84
CA LEU A 817 18.14 -22.03 4.81
C LEU A 817 18.22 -23.47 5.36
N PHE A 818 18.83 -23.65 6.55
CA PHE A 818 18.91 -24.96 7.22
C PHE A 818 17.52 -25.58 7.46
N PHE A 819 16.54 -24.79 7.90
CA PHE A 819 15.18 -25.30 8.10
C PHE A 819 14.39 -25.45 6.80
N SER A 820 14.64 -24.64 5.76
CA SER A 820 14.03 -24.85 4.44
C SER A 820 14.45 -26.16 3.78
N SER A 821 15.68 -26.65 4.03
CA SER A 821 16.20 -27.91 3.48
C SER A 821 15.93 -29.14 4.35
N ASN A 822 15.57 -28.99 5.62
CA ASN A 822 15.32 -30.11 6.55
C ASN A 822 13.85 -30.16 7.01
N LYS A 823 12.89 -30.01 6.08
CA LYS A 823 11.45 -30.07 6.40
C LYS A 823 11.07 -31.40 7.05
N ILE A 824 10.49 -31.34 8.24
CA ILE A 824 9.86 -32.49 8.91
C ILE A 824 8.50 -32.77 8.23
N PRO A 825 8.12 -34.02 7.93
CA PRO A 825 6.80 -34.36 7.40
C PRO A 825 5.70 -34.06 8.43
N ASP A 826 4.50 -33.66 7.98
CA ASP A 826 3.33 -33.29 8.82
C ASP A 826 2.69 -34.49 9.59
N ASN A 827 3.43 -35.59 9.78
CA ASN A 827 3.09 -36.71 10.68
C ASN A 827 3.33 -36.29 12.16
N ASP A 828 2.91 -37.14 13.11
CA ASP A 828 2.94 -36.78 14.54
C ASP A 828 4.37 -36.50 15.07
N LEU A 829 4.50 -35.52 15.97
CA LEU A 829 5.81 -35.06 16.45
C LEU A 829 6.52 -36.10 17.34
N VAL A 830 5.77 -37.08 17.86
CA VAL A 830 6.27 -38.18 18.69
C VAL A 830 7.13 -39.13 17.85
N ASP A 831 6.64 -39.53 16.67
CA ASP A 831 7.32 -40.46 15.75
C ASP A 831 8.63 -39.89 15.18
N ASN A 832 8.77 -38.56 15.21
CA ASN A 832 9.89 -37.81 14.64
C ASN A 832 10.95 -37.39 15.68
N LEU A 833 10.91 -37.93 16.91
CA LEU A 833 11.78 -37.48 18.02
C LEU A 833 13.28 -37.63 17.72
N ASP A 834 13.71 -38.68 17.03
CA ASP A 834 15.13 -38.85 16.68
C ASP A 834 15.61 -37.91 15.57
N LEU A 835 14.77 -37.64 14.57
CA LEU A 835 15.03 -36.58 13.59
C LEU A 835 15.13 -35.21 14.27
N LEU A 836 14.26 -34.95 15.26
CA LEU A 836 14.34 -33.73 16.09
C LEU A 836 15.62 -33.68 16.94
N ASN A 837 16.13 -34.81 17.44
CA ASN A 837 17.39 -34.88 18.18
C ASN A 837 18.62 -34.68 17.27
N ASP A 838 18.62 -35.19 16.03
CA ASP A 838 19.65 -34.86 15.02
C ASP A 838 19.62 -33.36 14.69
N LEU A 839 18.46 -32.84 14.29
CA LEU A 839 18.30 -31.43 13.92
C LEU A 839 18.67 -30.50 15.08
N PHE A 840 18.32 -30.86 16.31
CA PHE A 840 18.76 -30.16 17.51
C PHE A 840 20.28 -30.20 17.68
N THR A 841 20.94 -31.33 17.43
CA THR A 841 22.40 -31.49 17.56
C THR A 841 23.14 -30.69 16.48
N ARG A 842 22.72 -30.76 15.22
CA ARG A 842 23.26 -29.98 14.09
C ARG A 842 23.03 -28.47 14.27
N LEU A 843 21.87 -28.08 14.79
CA LEU A 843 21.58 -26.69 15.16
C LEU A 843 22.43 -26.21 16.35
N LEU A 844 22.69 -27.06 17.34
CA LEU A 844 23.52 -26.73 18.51
C LEU A 844 24.98 -26.46 18.16
N ILE A 845 25.53 -27.17 17.17
CA ILE A 845 26.86 -26.86 16.62
C ILE A 845 26.83 -25.43 16.03
N LYS A 846 25.89 -25.16 15.11
CA LYS A 846 25.74 -23.85 14.46
C LYS A 846 25.48 -22.70 15.44
N VAL A 847 24.72 -22.91 16.52
CA VAL A 847 24.48 -21.87 17.54
C VAL A 847 25.74 -21.57 18.37
N LYS A 848 26.58 -22.56 18.71
CA LYS A 848 27.87 -22.29 19.39
C LYS A 848 28.80 -21.43 18.53
N GLU A 849 28.79 -21.67 17.22
CA GLU A 849 29.55 -20.92 16.20
C GLU A 849 28.91 -19.54 15.88
N SER A 850 27.72 -19.25 16.40
CA SER A 850 27.02 -17.99 16.13
C SER A 850 27.51 -16.86 17.04
N LEU A 851 27.62 -15.65 16.49
CA LEU A 851 27.94 -14.47 17.29
C LEU A 851 26.68 -13.79 17.79
N ILE A 852 26.73 -13.40 19.06
CA ILE A 852 25.68 -12.67 19.75
C ILE A 852 26.21 -11.36 20.33
N LEU A 853 25.40 -10.32 20.25
CA LEU A 853 25.72 -8.98 20.71
C LEU A 853 25.15 -8.73 22.10
N HIS A 854 25.98 -8.18 22.99
CA HIS A 854 25.60 -7.77 24.33
C HIS A 854 26.53 -6.65 24.81
N GLU A 855 26.00 -5.66 25.56
CA GLU A 855 26.79 -4.52 26.08
C GLU A 855 27.62 -3.79 25.00
N GLY A 856 27.17 -3.84 23.73
CA GLY A 856 27.85 -3.24 22.58
C GLY A 856 29.05 -4.03 22.00
N LYS A 857 29.35 -5.23 22.53
CA LYS A 857 30.41 -6.14 22.09
C LYS A 857 29.82 -7.49 21.62
N THR A 858 30.60 -8.23 20.84
CA THR A 858 30.24 -9.54 20.28
C THR A 858 30.88 -10.69 21.04
N PHE A 859 30.12 -11.75 21.29
CA PHE A 859 30.51 -12.94 22.05
C PHE A 859 30.04 -14.21 21.35
N PHE A 860 30.64 -15.35 21.68
CA PHE A 860 30.01 -16.66 21.45
C PHE A 860 29.10 -17.03 22.63
N PRO A 861 27.95 -17.68 22.40
CA PRO A 861 27.08 -18.15 23.47
C PRO A 861 27.72 -19.31 24.24
N GLY A 862 27.67 -19.23 25.57
CA GLY A 862 28.08 -20.33 26.44
C GLY A 862 27.29 -21.62 26.22
N LYS A 863 27.83 -22.74 26.72
CA LYS A 863 27.32 -24.10 26.51
C LYS A 863 25.86 -24.26 26.94
N SER A 864 25.43 -23.58 28.01
CA SER A 864 24.04 -23.59 28.47
C SER A 864 23.14 -22.71 27.58
N THR A 865 23.61 -21.51 27.24
CA THR A 865 22.92 -20.54 26.39
C THR A 865 22.68 -21.12 25.01
N ALA A 866 23.70 -21.67 24.37
CA ALA A 866 23.61 -22.27 23.05
C ALA A 866 22.63 -23.45 23.06
N LYS A 867 22.67 -24.31 24.08
CA LYS A 867 21.74 -25.44 24.25
C LYS A 867 20.28 -24.96 24.35
N LEU A 868 20.01 -23.92 25.13
CA LEU A 868 18.66 -23.41 25.33
C LEU A 868 18.15 -22.61 24.12
N LEU A 869 18.99 -21.76 23.52
CA LEU A 869 18.68 -21.01 22.30
C LEU A 869 18.38 -21.94 21.12
N SER A 870 19.15 -23.03 20.93
CA SER A 870 18.85 -24.05 19.92
C SER A 870 17.47 -24.70 20.14
N LYS A 871 17.07 -25.01 21.38
CA LYS A 871 15.73 -25.55 21.68
C LYS A 871 14.63 -24.55 21.31
N TYR A 872 14.84 -23.27 21.60
CA TYR A 872 13.88 -22.20 21.30
C TYR A 872 13.76 -21.95 19.80
N LEU A 873 14.88 -21.87 19.07
CA LEU A 873 14.90 -21.71 17.60
C LEU A 873 14.22 -22.88 16.86
N LEU A 874 14.44 -24.12 17.32
CA LEU A 874 13.77 -25.30 16.77
C LEU A 874 12.25 -25.28 17.05
N SER A 875 11.85 -24.83 18.24
CA SER A 875 10.45 -24.68 18.64
C SER A 875 9.74 -23.54 17.90
N ASP A 876 10.44 -22.45 17.60
CA ASP A 876 9.90 -21.31 16.84
C ASP A 876 9.44 -21.74 15.44
N MET A 877 10.26 -22.53 14.76
CA MET A 877 10.03 -22.96 13.38
C MET A 877 8.94 -24.02 13.29
N TYR A 878 9.16 -25.19 13.90
CA TYR A 878 8.21 -26.31 13.80
C TYR A 878 6.99 -26.17 14.71
N GLY A 879 6.98 -25.20 15.63
CA GLY A 879 5.86 -24.99 16.55
C GLY A 879 5.79 -26.00 17.69
N ILE A 880 6.92 -26.64 18.01
CA ILE A 880 7.05 -27.68 19.03
C ILE A 880 6.52 -27.17 20.38
N SER A 881 5.75 -28.02 21.08
CA SER A 881 5.22 -27.68 22.40
C SER A 881 6.33 -27.55 23.45
N THR A 882 6.10 -26.74 24.48
CA THR A 882 7.08 -26.53 25.55
C THR A 882 7.37 -27.78 26.39
N LYS A 883 6.55 -28.83 26.27
CA LYS A 883 6.80 -30.14 26.89
C LYS A 883 7.91 -30.89 26.13
N PHE A 884 7.72 -31.09 24.83
CA PHE A 884 8.65 -31.85 23.98
C PHE A 884 10.06 -31.25 23.93
N TYR A 885 10.24 -29.92 24.04
CA TYR A 885 11.60 -29.38 24.05
C TYR A 885 12.41 -29.88 25.25
N LEU A 886 11.81 -30.23 26.39
CA LEU A 886 12.55 -30.74 27.56
C LEU A 886 13.20 -32.10 27.24
N GLU A 887 12.47 -32.96 26.53
CA GLU A 887 12.86 -34.32 26.15
C GLU A 887 14.02 -34.35 25.15
N LEU A 888 14.16 -33.32 24.30
CA LEU A 888 15.26 -33.19 23.33
C LEU A 888 16.64 -33.33 23.99
N LYS A 889 17.42 -34.31 23.55
CA LYS A 889 18.77 -34.62 24.05
C LYS A 889 19.74 -34.59 22.88
N PRO A 890 20.88 -33.89 22.98
CA PRO A 890 21.88 -33.94 21.92
C PRO A 890 22.47 -35.36 21.88
N GLN A 891 22.56 -35.95 20.69
CA GLN A 891 23.08 -37.31 20.55
C GLN A 891 24.58 -37.34 20.92
N LYS A 892 24.97 -38.31 21.77
CA LYS A 892 26.35 -38.40 22.29
C LYS A 892 27.37 -38.94 21.28
N HIS A 893 26.92 -39.60 20.21
CA HIS A 893 27.78 -40.37 19.29
C HIS A 893 27.62 -39.96 17.83
N ILE A 894 27.76 -38.67 17.54
CA ILE A 894 28.24 -38.27 16.21
C ILE A 894 29.77 -38.41 16.25
N LYS A 895 30.27 -39.62 15.92
CA LYS A 895 31.63 -39.74 15.38
C LYS A 895 31.70 -38.83 14.15
N ASN A 896 32.83 -38.16 13.94
CA ASN A 896 33.00 -37.16 12.86
C ASN A 896 32.63 -37.73 11.48
N MET A 897 31.36 -37.62 11.08
CA MET A 897 31.01 -37.49 9.68
C MET A 897 31.67 -36.19 9.24
N ALA A 898 32.66 -36.32 8.36
CA ALA A 898 33.15 -35.17 7.61
C ALA A 898 31.94 -34.47 7.01
N LEU A 899 31.89 -33.14 7.14
CA LEU A 899 30.85 -32.36 6.46
C LEU A 899 31.11 -32.50 4.97
N ASP A 900 30.36 -33.41 4.34
CA ASP A 900 30.54 -33.79 2.95
C ASP A 900 29.99 -32.68 2.04
N THR A 901 30.69 -31.56 2.04
CA THR A 901 30.43 -30.40 1.18
C THR A 901 30.93 -30.69 -0.22
N ASN A 902 30.38 -31.73 -0.85
CA ASN A 902 30.52 -32.06 -2.27
C ASN A 902 29.74 -31.06 -3.15
N TYR A 903 30.02 -29.77 -2.94
CA TYR A 903 30.08 -28.82 -4.05
C TYR A 903 31.38 -29.11 -4.78
N THR A 904 31.29 -29.79 -5.92
CA THR A 904 32.44 -30.12 -6.76
C THR A 904 33.22 -28.86 -7.10
N LYS A 905 34.44 -28.76 -6.57
CA LYS A 905 35.43 -27.76 -6.94
C LYS A 905 35.93 -28.11 -8.34
N CYS A 906 35.17 -27.73 -9.36
CA CYS A 906 35.61 -27.84 -10.75
C CYS A 906 36.78 -26.88 -10.95
N ASP A 907 38.00 -27.42 -10.89
CA ASP A 907 39.19 -26.69 -11.30
C ASP A 907 39.07 -26.39 -12.81
N VAL A 908 38.98 -25.10 -13.14
CA VAL A 908 38.88 -24.62 -14.52
C VAL A 908 40.28 -24.66 -15.12
N VAL A 909 40.57 -25.73 -15.86
CA VAL A 909 41.63 -25.70 -16.88
C VAL A 909 41.09 -24.91 -18.06
N ASP A 910 41.87 -23.95 -18.56
CA ASP A 910 41.47 -23.11 -19.68
C ASP A 910 41.24 -23.94 -20.95
N ASN A 911 40.06 -23.75 -21.56
CA ASN A 911 39.93 -23.87 -23.00
C ASN A 911 38.79 -22.97 -23.50
N TYR A 912 39.12 -22.13 -24.48
CA TYR A 912 38.20 -21.16 -25.08
C TYR A 912 37.31 -21.83 -26.15
N ASN A 913 36.27 -21.11 -26.57
CA ASN A 913 35.41 -21.41 -27.73
C ASN A 913 34.44 -22.60 -27.60
N ASN A 914 33.28 -22.36 -26.96
CA ASN A 914 32.05 -22.26 -27.76
C ASN A 914 30.92 -21.54 -27.00
N THR A 915 30.15 -20.73 -27.73
CA THR A 915 29.16 -19.79 -27.15
C THR A 915 27.76 -20.39 -27.14
N GLU A 916 27.53 -21.40 -26.30
CA GLU A 916 26.18 -21.90 -26.00
C GLU A 916 25.68 -21.37 -24.64
N ILE A 917 24.40 -20.99 -24.59
CA ILE A 917 23.85 -20.16 -23.50
C ILE A 917 23.73 -20.99 -22.22
N ARG A 918 24.57 -20.70 -21.22
CA ARG A 918 24.45 -21.28 -19.88
C ARG A 918 23.09 -20.91 -19.27
N LEU A 919 22.20 -21.90 -19.21
CA LEU A 919 20.87 -21.79 -18.60
C LEU A 919 20.98 -21.36 -17.13
N LEU A 920 20.04 -20.51 -16.69
CA LEU A 920 19.97 -20.04 -15.32
C LEU A 920 19.77 -21.20 -14.32
N GLU A 921 20.23 -21.01 -13.09
CA GLU A 921 19.90 -21.89 -11.96
C GLU A 921 18.38 -22.07 -11.87
N LYS A 922 17.91 -23.32 -11.96
CA LYS A 922 16.48 -23.62 -12.08
C LYS A 922 15.75 -23.22 -10.78
N PRO A 923 14.78 -22.29 -10.82
CA PRO A 923 14.11 -21.81 -9.62
C PRO A 923 13.32 -22.95 -8.97
N ILE A 924 13.54 -23.17 -7.66
CA ILE A 924 12.82 -24.19 -6.90
C ILE A 924 11.36 -23.74 -6.72
N LEU A 925 10.49 -24.21 -7.62
CA LEU A 925 9.05 -23.97 -7.64
C LEU A 925 8.36 -24.55 -6.39
N THR A 926 8.43 -23.80 -5.30
CA THR A 926 7.71 -24.08 -4.05
C THR A 926 6.69 -22.99 -3.79
N PRO A 927 5.40 -23.32 -3.58
CA PRO A 927 4.37 -22.32 -3.28
C PRO A 927 4.67 -21.63 -1.95
N GLN A 928 4.99 -20.33 -2.00
CA GLN A 928 5.53 -19.58 -0.86
C GLN A 928 4.49 -19.21 0.22
N LYS A 929 3.23 -19.65 0.09
CA LYS A 929 2.13 -19.14 0.92
C LYS A 929 1.02 -20.17 1.09
N LYS A 930 0.76 -20.61 2.34
CA LYS A 930 -0.46 -21.38 2.69
C LYS A 930 -1.69 -20.46 2.58
N SER A 931 -2.16 -20.22 1.36
CA SER A 931 -3.44 -19.56 1.07
C SER A 931 -4.59 -20.57 1.21
N GLN A 932 -5.74 -20.11 1.71
CA GLN A 932 -6.98 -20.89 1.55
C GLN A 932 -7.27 -20.97 0.05
N TRP A 933 -7.57 -22.18 -0.45
CA TRP A 933 -7.99 -22.36 -1.84
C TRP A 933 -9.33 -21.66 -2.09
N ASN A 934 -9.51 -21.12 -3.29
CA ASN A 934 -10.72 -20.39 -3.66
C ASN A 934 -11.25 -20.88 -5.02
N PRO A 935 -12.39 -21.60 -5.08
CA PRO A 935 -13.00 -22.06 -6.33
C PRO A 935 -13.29 -20.95 -7.36
N THR A 936 -13.40 -19.69 -6.94
CA THR A 936 -13.63 -18.55 -7.87
C THR A 936 -12.36 -18.09 -8.59
N LEU A 937 -11.17 -18.56 -8.22
CA LEU A 937 -9.89 -18.18 -8.82
C LEU A 937 -9.32 -19.22 -9.80
N ILE A 938 -10.02 -20.33 -10.01
CA ILE A 938 -9.65 -21.33 -11.03
C ILE A 938 -9.95 -20.72 -12.40
N THR A 939 -8.93 -20.12 -13.01
CA THR A 939 -8.96 -19.58 -14.37
C THR A 939 -8.60 -20.68 -15.36
N SER A 940 -9.54 -21.11 -16.19
CA SER A 940 -9.22 -21.89 -17.40
C SER A 940 -8.73 -20.98 -18.53
N LEU A 941 -7.76 -20.10 -18.24
CA LEU A 941 -7.12 -19.28 -19.27
C LEU A 941 -6.33 -20.20 -20.20
N ASN A 942 -6.66 -20.21 -21.49
CA ASN A 942 -5.88 -21.00 -22.44
C ASN A 942 -4.49 -20.34 -22.60
N ILE A 943 -3.40 -21.12 -22.66
CA ILE A 943 -2.06 -20.57 -22.88
C ILE A 943 -1.99 -19.82 -24.23
N TYR A 944 -2.75 -20.25 -25.23
CA TYR A 944 -2.90 -19.52 -26.51
C TYR A 944 -3.64 -18.18 -26.37
N GLU A 945 -4.65 -18.12 -25.50
CA GLU A 945 -5.40 -16.88 -25.19
C GLU A 945 -4.51 -15.87 -24.45
N LEU A 946 -3.74 -16.35 -23.47
CA LEU A 946 -2.75 -15.56 -22.77
C LEU A 946 -1.65 -15.06 -23.74
N ALA A 947 -1.14 -15.93 -24.62
CA ALA A 947 -0.17 -15.57 -25.64
C ALA A 947 -0.69 -14.50 -26.61
N ILE A 948 -1.92 -14.62 -27.13
CA ILE A 948 -2.52 -13.61 -28.02
C ILE A 948 -2.70 -12.27 -27.29
N SER A 949 -3.06 -12.28 -26.00
CA SER A 949 -3.12 -11.05 -25.20
C SER A 949 -1.76 -10.34 -25.07
N MET A 950 -0.65 -11.06 -25.21
CA MET A 950 0.72 -10.55 -25.13
C MET A 950 1.32 -10.15 -26.49
N ILE A 951 0.64 -10.38 -27.62
CA ILE A 951 1.11 -9.94 -28.94
C ILE A 951 1.20 -8.41 -29.00
N ASP A 952 2.38 -7.88 -29.30
CA ASP A 952 2.56 -6.46 -29.62
C ASP A 952 2.27 -6.18 -31.10
N ILE A 953 1.71 -4.99 -31.36
CA ILE A 953 1.36 -4.57 -32.72
C ILE A 953 2.62 -4.07 -33.44
N ASP A 954 2.97 -4.72 -34.56
CA ASP A 954 3.97 -4.26 -35.51
C ASP A 954 3.48 -2.95 -36.16
N LYS A 955 4.09 -1.83 -35.74
CA LYS A 955 3.69 -0.47 -36.12
C LYS A 955 4.28 -0.01 -37.45
N GLY A 956 5.34 -0.66 -37.93
CA GLY A 956 6.42 0.01 -38.66
C GLY A 956 5.99 0.72 -39.94
N GLY A 957 5.44 -0.03 -40.91
CA GLY A 957 5.00 0.54 -42.19
C GLY A 957 3.83 1.52 -42.06
N PHE A 958 3.02 1.39 -41.00
CA PHE A 958 1.90 2.28 -40.74
C PHE A 958 2.36 3.65 -40.27
N GLU A 959 3.30 3.74 -39.30
CA GLU A 959 3.81 5.02 -38.82
C GLU A 959 4.39 5.88 -39.96
N LYS A 960 5.12 5.25 -40.89
CA LYS A 960 5.66 5.92 -42.08
C LYS A 960 4.57 6.41 -43.04
N SER A 961 3.67 5.54 -43.51
CA SER A 961 2.56 5.94 -44.41
C SER A 961 1.67 7.00 -43.76
N PHE A 962 1.46 6.88 -42.45
CA PHE A 962 0.69 7.83 -41.65
C PHE A 962 1.34 9.22 -41.65
N ALA A 963 2.65 9.32 -41.37
CA ALA A 963 3.40 10.56 -41.46
C ALA A 963 3.41 11.14 -42.89
N ASP A 964 3.76 10.34 -43.90
CA ASP A 964 3.89 10.77 -45.30
C ASP A 964 2.59 11.40 -45.84
N LYS A 965 1.43 10.77 -45.58
CA LYS A 965 0.11 11.31 -45.95
C LYS A 965 -0.28 12.55 -45.15
N ILE A 966 0.27 12.73 -43.94
CA ILE A 966 -0.10 13.80 -43.01
C ILE A 966 0.73 15.07 -43.22
N ASN A 967 1.98 14.95 -43.68
CA ASN A 967 2.84 16.06 -44.07
C ASN A 967 2.19 16.96 -45.14
N ASN A 968 1.25 16.42 -45.91
CA ASN A 968 0.47 17.13 -46.93
C ASN A 968 -0.68 18.00 -46.38
N TYR A 969 -1.03 17.94 -45.08
CA TYR A 969 -2.05 18.83 -44.51
C TYR A 969 -1.46 20.23 -44.21
N PRO A 970 -2.13 21.34 -44.60
CA PRO A 970 -1.59 22.70 -44.44
C PRO A 970 -1.14 23.06 -43.01
N VAL A 971 -1.94 22.68 -42.00
CA VAL A 971 -1.67 22.86 -40.56
C VAL A 971 -0.34 22.24 -40.10
N ILE A 972 0.19 21.30 -40.87
CA ILE A 972 1.36 20.49 -40.54
C ILE A 972 2.54 20.91 -41.42
N LYS A 973 2.30 21.32 -42.66
CA LYS A 973 3.27 22.07 -43.47
C LYS A 973 3.72 23.37 -42.76
N GLU A 974 2.79 24.06 -42.08
CA GLU A 974 3.07 25.23 -41.21
C GLU A 974 3.87 24.87 -39.94
N TYR A 975 3.82 23.61 -39.49
CA TYR A 975 4.54 23.13 -38.31
C TYR A 975 5.95 22.63 -38.64
N LEU A 976 6.07 21.83 -39.71
CA LEU A 976 7.32 21.22 -40.19
C LEU A 976 8.32 22.26 -40.72
N SER A 977 7.84 23.42 -41.19
CA SER A 977 8.69 24.57 -41.57
C SER A 977 9.62 25.03 -40.43
N LYS A 978 9.31 24.69 -39.18
CA LYS A 978 10.10 25.02 -37.97
C LYS A 978 11.16 23.97 -37.61
N LYS A 979 11.46 23.03 -38.52
CA LYS A 979 12.55 22.02 -38.41
C LYS A 979 12.51 21.11 -37.17
N VAL A 980 11.35 20.92 -36.53
CA VAL A 980 11.17 19.95 -35.42
C VAL A 980 10.64 18.63 -35.96
N THR A 981 11.30 17.52 -35.61
CA THR A 981 10.83 16.16 -35.89
C THR A 981 9.52 15.87 -35.14
N THR A 982 8.43 15.69 -35.89
CA THR A 982 7.11 15.44 -35.32
C THR A 982 6.96 14.00 -34.85
N ASN A 983 7.09 13.78 -33.53
CA ASN A 983 6.59 12.56 -32.90
C ASN A 983 5.04 12.57 -32.94
N ILE A 984 4.43 11.46 -33.39
CA ILE A 984 3.00 11.31 -33.61
C ILE A 984 2.47 10.22 -32.67
N ASP A 985 1.64 10.59 -31.69
CA ASP A 985 1.07 9.61 -30.75
C ASP A 985 -0.10 8.84 -31.38
N LEU A 986 0.17 7.58 -31.73
CA LEU A 986 -0.79 6.62 -32.27
C LEU A 986 -1.21 5.52 -31.28
N SER A 987 -0.87 5.65 -29.99
CA SER A 987 -1.11 4.64 -28.94
C SER A 987 -2.57 4.16 -28.88
N ILE A 988 -3.53 5.08 -28.97
CA ILE A 988 -4.96 4.77 -28.97
C ILE A 988 -5.34 3.95 -30.21
N THR A 989 -4.77 4.26 -31.38
CA THR A 989 -4.99 3.50 -32.62
C THR A 989 -4.45 2.07 -32.51
N TYR A 990 -3.26 1.87 -31.93
CA TYR A 990 -2.72 0.52 -31.71
C TYR A 990 -3.52 -0.29 -30.69
N ASN A 991 -4.00 0.34 -29.61
CA ASN A 991 -4.88 -0.32 -28.65
C ASN A 991 -6.21 -0.74 -29.28
N ASN A 992 -6.81 0.11 -30.13
CA ASN A 992 -8.01 -0.24 -30.88
C ASN A 992 -7.76 -1.42 -31.86
N VAL A 993 -6.62 -1.43 -32.55
CA VAL A 993 -6.22 -2.52 -33.45
C VAL A 993 -5.99 -3.82 -32.68
N LYS A 994 -5.31 -3.78 -31.52
CA LYS A 994 -5.09 -4.94 -30.65
C LYS A 994 -6.40 -5.50 -30.10
N ASN A 995 -7.32 -4.64 -29.65
CA ASN A 995 -8.64 -5.06 -29.19
C ASN A 995 -9.47 -5.69 -30.32
N TYR A 996 -9.42 -5.13 -31.53
CA TYR A 996 -10.12 -5.69 -32.70
C TYR A 996 -9.57 -7.05 -33.14
N ILE A 997 -8.25 -7.25 -33.06
CA ILE A 997 -7.64 -8.58 -33.26
C ILE A 997 -8.09 -9.55 -32.16
N LEU A 998 -8.09 -9.14 -30.89
CA LEU A 998 -8.58 -9.97 -29.79
C LEU A 998 -10.05 -10.38 -29.98
N GLU A 999 -10.93 -9.43 -30.33
CA GLU A 999 -12.35 -9.67 -30.64
C GLU A 999 -12.56 -10.68 -31.78
N ILE A 1000 -11.72 -10.66 -32.82
CA ILE A 1000 -11.75 -11.64 -33.90
C ILE A 1000 -11.30 -13.03 -33.44
N PHE A 1001 -10.26 -13.14 -32.61
CA PHE A 1001 -9.64 -14.42 -32.26
C PHE A 1001 -10.32 -15.13 -31.06
N PHE A 1002 -10.95 -14.41 -30.13
CA PHE A 1002 -11.63 -15.04 -28.97
C PHE A 1002 -12.67 -16.13 -29.34
N PRO A 1003 -13.54 -15.97 -30.37
CA PRO A 1003 -14.44 -17.03 -30.80
C PRO A 1003 -13.71 -18.30 -31.26
N PHE A 1004 -12.70 -18.17 -32.12
CA PHE A 1004 -11.87 -19.29 -32.61
C PHE A 1004 -11.16 -20.02 -31.47
N LEU A 1005 -10.55 -19.27 -30.54
CA LEU A 1005 -9.87 -19.84 -29.36
C LEU A 1005 -10.81 -20.62 -28.46
N LYS A 1006 -12.09 -20.21 -28.38
CA LYS A 1006 -13.11 -20.89 -27.59
C LYS A 1006 -13.59 -22.17 -28.28
N GLU A 1007 -13.74 -22.14 -29.60
CA GLU A 1007 -14.12 -23.29 -30.42
C GLU A 1007 -13.05 -24.40 -30.39
N ILE A 1008 -11.78 -24.03 -30.61
CA ILE A 1008 -10.66 -24.98 -30.66
C ILE A 1008 -10.15 -25.41 -29.26
N LYS A 1009 -10.76 -24.88 -28.18
CA LYS A 1009 -10.32 -25.12 -26.79
C LYS A 1009 -10.43 -26.59 -26.39
N GLU A 1010 -11.57 -27.21 -26.67
CA GLU A 1010 -11.83 -28.59 -26.25
C GLU A 1010 -10.90 -29.56 -26.99
N GLU A 1011 -10.68 -29.36 -28.29
CA GLU A 1011 -9.68 -30.11 -29.07
C GLU A 1011 -8.24 -29.92 -28.56
N THR A 1012 -7.87 -28.69 -28.16
CA THR A 1012 -6.50 -28.42 -27.67
C THR A 1012 -6.26 -28.93 -26.24
N GLU A 1013 -7.26 -28.90 -25.36
CA GLU A 1013 -7.22 -29.57 -24.04
C GLU A 1013 -7.27 -31.11 -24.15
N GLU A 1014 -7.82 -31.64 -25.23
CA GLU A 1014 -7.79 -33.07 -25.55
C GLU A 1014 -6.41 -33.55 -26.06
N LYS A 1015 -5.70 -32.71 -26.82
CA LYS A 1015 -4.38 -33.04 -27.39
C LYS A 1015 -3.23 -32.73 -26.43
N ILE A 1016 -3.24 -31.56 -25.77
CA ILE A 1016 -2.19 -31.17 -24.81
C ILE A 1016 -2.62 -31.57 -23.40
N LYS A 1017 -2.53 -32.87 -23.12
CA LYS A 1017 -2.77 -33.45 -21.79
C LYS A 1017 -1.46 -33.47 -20.99
N PRO A 1018 -1.43 -33.00 -19.73
CA PRO A 1018 -0.30 -33.24 -18.83
C PRO A 1018 -0.02 -34.75 -18.68
N ILE A 1019 1.26 -35.14 -18.67
CA ILE A 1019 1.69 -36.54 -18.56
C ILE A 1019 2.56 -36.70 -17.31
N ASN A 1020 2.41 -37.81 -16.59
CA ASN A 1020 3.25 -38.15 -15.44
C ASN A 1020 4.74 -38.22 -15.83
N GLY A 1021 5.58 -37.49 -15.11
CA GLY A 1021 7.02 -37.34 -15.35
C GLY A 1021 7.42 -36.09 -16.14
N MET A 1022 6.49 -35.50 -16.92
CA MET A 1022 6.74 -34.33 -17.79
C MET A 1022 7.14 -33.09 -16.98
N THR A 1023 8.14 -32.34 -17.46
CA THR A 1023 8.55 -31.06 -16.87
C THR A 1023 7.72 -29.88 -17.38
N VAL A 1024 7.76 -28.74 -16.67
CA VAL A 1024 7.11 -27.50 -17.12
C VAL A 1024 7.70 -26.98 -18.44
N ASP A 1025 8.97 -27.28 -18.73
CA ASP A 1025 9.62 -26.91 -20.00
C ASP A 1025 9.16 -27.81 -21.15
N GLU A 1026 9.01 -29.12 -20.94
CA GLU A 1026 8.41 -30.03 -21.92
C GLU A 1026 6.93 -29.70 -22.17
N LEU A 1027 6.17 -29.33 -21.14
CA LEU A 1027 4.81 -28.81 -21.30
C LEU A 1027 4.79 -27.54 -22.16
N ARG A 1028 5.70 -26.58 -21.94
CA ARG A 1028 5.84 -25.40 -22.82
C ARG A 1028 6.12 -25.83 -24.26
N LEU A 1029 6.98 -26.83 -24.49
CA LEU A 1029 7.28 -27.34 -25.82
C LEU A 1029 6.06 -28.00 -26.49
N THR A 1030 5.19 -28.72 -25.76
CA THR A 1030 3.95 -29.27 -26.36
C THR A 1030 2.95 -28.20 -26.83
N TYR A 1031 2.93 -27.02 -26.19
CA TYR A 1031 2.17 -25.86 -26.69
C TYR A 1031 2.84 -25.16 -27.87
N ILE A 1032 4.16 -25.21 -27.98
CA ILE A 1032 4.93 -24.63 -29.09
C ILE A 1032 4.81 -25.49 -30.36
N SER A 1033 4.88 -26.81 -30.22
CA SER A 1033 4.95 -27.77 -31.34
C SER A 1033 3.59 -28.33 -31.78
N ASN A 1034 2.47 -27.71 -31.39
CA ASN A 1034 1.12 -28.14 -31.80
C ASN A 1034 0.79 -27.60 -33.20
N GLU A 1035 1.34 -28.25 -34.23
CA GLU A 1035 1.11 -27.87 -35.63
C GLU A 1035 -0.36 -28.00 -36.07
N ASP A 1036 -1.17 -28.88 -35.46
CA ASP A 1036 -2.62 -28.94 -35.73
C ASP A 1036 -3.32 -27.62 -35.38
N PHE A 1037 -3.03 -27.09 -34.20
CA PHE A 1037 -3.52 -25.78 -33.77
C PHE A 1037 -2.96 -24.66 -34.66
N LEU A 1038 -1.64 -24.67 -34.93
CA LEU A 1038 -1.00 -23.62 -35.74
C LEU A 1038 -1.52 -23.61 -37.19
N ASN A 1039 -1.81 -24.77 -37.80
CA ASN A 1039 -2.37 -24.85 -39.15
C ASN A 1039 -3.83 -24.36 -39.19
N LYS A 1040 -4.68 -24.77 -38.24
CA LYS A 1040 -6.04 -24.24 -38.10
C LYS A 1040 -6.05 -22.73 -37.84
N LEU A 1041 -5.10 -22.24 -37.05
CA LEU A 1041 -4.89 -20.82 -36.79
C LEU A 1041 -4.44 -20.06 -38.06
N ARG A 1042 -3.49 -20.58 -38.84
CA ARG A 1042 -3.08 -20.00 -40.14
C ARG A 1042 -4.27 -19.91 -41.11
N GLU A 1043 -5.09 -20.95 -41.19
CA GLU A 1043 -6.31 -20.96 -42.00
C GLU A 1043 -7.32 -19.91 -41.52
N PHE A 1044 -7.53 -19.80 -40.20
CA PHE A 1044 -8.39 -18.78 -39.58
C PHE A 1044 -7.87 -17.35 -39.82
N CYS A 1045 -6.56 -17.13 -39.80
CA CYS A 1045 -5.94 -15.84 -40.15
C CYS A 1045 -6.27 -15.47 -41.59
N ASN A 1046 -6.13 -16.40 -42.54
CA ASN A 1046 -6.47 -16.18 -43.95
C ASN A 1046 -7.97 -15.90 -44.16
N LYS A 1047 -8.87 -16.63 -43.48
CA LYS A 1047 -10.32 -16.37 -43.48
C LYS A 1047 -10.63 -14.97 -42.93
N SER A 1048 -10.01 -14.59 -41.81
CA SER A 1048 -10.16 -13.26 -41.18
C SER A 1048 -9.68 -12.12 -42.09
N ILE A 1049 -8.54 -12.30 -42.75
CA ILE A 1049 -7.99 -11.33 -43.72
C ILE A 1049 -8.93 -11.13 -44.90
N ASN A 1050 -9.50 -12.21 -45.45
CA ASN A 1050 -10.46 -12.12 -46.55
C ASN A 1050 -11.79 -11.49 -46.10
N SER A 1051 -12.23 -11.73 -44.86
CA SER A 1051 -13.36 -11.00 -44.26
C SER A 1051 -13.08 -9.50 -44.15
N ILE A 1052 -11.89 -9.09 -43.68
CA ILE A 1052 -11.48 -7.69 -43.55
C ILE A 1052 -11.38 -7.01 -44.93
N LYS A 1053 -10.81 -7.68 -45.96
CA LYS A 1053 -10.79 -7.18 -47.35
C LYS A 1053 -12.20 -6.87 -47.88
N ASN A 1054 -13.17 -7.72 -47.55
CA ASN A 1054 -14.56 -7.63 -47.99
C ASN A 1054 -15.45 -6.79 -47.03
N SER A 1055 -14.88 -6.25 -45.95
CA SER A 1055 -15.64 -5.54 -44.92
C SER A 1055 -16.04 -4.13 -45.35
N SER A 1056 -17.16 -3.63 -44.82
CA SER A 1056 -17.61 -2.27 -45.16
C SER A 1056 -16.71 -1.20 -44.54
N ASN A 1057 -16.45 -0.12 -45.29
CA ASN A 1057 -15.52 0.97 -44.98
C ASN A 1057 -15.70 1.66 -43.60
N THR A 1058 -16.75 1.39 -42.85
CA THR A 1058 -17.10 2.10 -41.59
C THR A 1058 -16.44 1.54 -40.34
N THR A 1059 -16.19 0.23 -40.25
CA THR A 1059 -15.63 -0.38 -39.03
C THR A 1059 -14.14 -0.09 -38.91
N LEU A 1060 -13.35 -0.35 -39.95
CA LEU A 1060 -11.88 -0.22 -39.89
C LEU A 1060 -11.44 1.24 -39.68
N ILE A 1061 -12.15 2.21 -40.27
CA ILE A 1061 -11.87 3.64 -40.05
C ILE A 1061 -12.18 4.11 -38.62
N ASN A 1062 -12.94 3.35 -37.83
CA ASN A 1062 -13.21 3.69 -36.43
C ASN A 1062 -12.03 3.32 -35.51
N LEU A 1063 -11.18 2.35 -35.89
CA LEU A 1063 -9.98 1.97 -35.14
C LEU A 1063 -8.98 3.14 -35.02
N ILE A 1064 -8.89 3.99 -36.05
CA ILE A 1064 -8.07 5.21 -36.03
C ILE A 1064 -8.61 6.17 -34.97
N GLN A 1065 -7.78 6.64 -34.05
CA GLN A 1065 -8.19 7.60 -33.02
C GLN A 1065 -8.71 8.94 -33.60
N TYR A 1066 -9.65 9.58 -32.90
CA TYR A 1066 -10.32 10.81 -33.40
C TYR A 1066 -9.47 12.09 -33.28
N TYR A 1067 -8.55 12.13 -32.31
CA TYR A 1067 -7.54 13.17 -32.15
C TYR A 1067 -6.16 12.54 -32.09
N VAL A 1068 -5.24 13.03 -32.91
CA VAL A 1068 -3.85 12.55 -32.96
C VAL A 1068 -2.92 13.67 -32.49
N PRO A 1069 -2.29 13.57 -31.31
CA PRO A 1069 -1.34 14.57 -30.82
C PRO A 1069 -0.14 14.75 -31.76
N LEU A 1070 0.33 15.99 -31.91
CA LEU A 1070 1.57 16.33 -32.61
C LEU A 1070 2.60 16.81 -31.58
N GLY A 1071 3.49 15.91 -31.18
CA GLY A 1071 4.51 16.17 -30.17
C GLY A 1071 3.96 16.33 -28.73
N ILE A 1072 4.82 16.87 -27.86
CA ILE A 1072 4.62 16.88 -26.39
C ILE A 1072 3.77 18.09 -25.93
N GLU A 1073 3.60 19.12 -26.78
CA GLU A 1073 2.78 20.29 -26.47
C GLU A 1073 1.28 20.00 -26.66
N THR A 1074 0.59 19.78 -25.54
CA THR A 1074 -0.79 19.23 -25.43
C THR A 1074 -1.93 20.10 -26.00
N LEU A 1075 -1.64 21.05 -26.90
CA LEU A 1075 -2.62 21.94 -27.55
C LEU A 1075 -2.73 21.74 -29.07
N LYS A 1076 -1.84 20.97 -29.71
CA LYS A 1076 -1.87 20.71 -31.15
C LYS A 1076 -2.16 19.23 -31.43
N ALA A 1077 -3.36 18.97 -31.95
CA ALA A 1077 -3.80 17.63 -32.33
C ALA A 1077 -4.57 17.65 -33.66
N ILE A 1078 -4.31 16.66 -34.51
CA ILE A 1078 -5.01 16.46 -35.78
C ILE A 1078 -6.40 15.90 -35.48
N ARG A 1079 -7.44 16.64 -35.86
CA ARG A 1079 -8.81 16.13 -35.85
C ARG A 1079 -9.04 15.17 -37.03
N MET A 1080 -9.16 13.89 -36.74
CA MET A 1080 -9.36 12.81 -37.72
C MET A 1080 -10.86 12.61 -38.00
N ASN A 1081 -11.41 13.51 -38.82
CA ASN A 1081 -12.79 13.40 -39.31
C ASN A 1081 -12.97 12.19 -40.26
N LYS A 1082 -14.24 11.81 -40.55
CA LYS A 1082 -14.55 10.63 -41.37
C LYS A 1082 -13.85 10.65 -42.74
N LYS A 1083 -13.82 11.80 -43.44
CA LYS A 1083 -13.15 11.96 -44.74
C LYS A 1083 -11.63 11.73 -44.64
N ARG A 1084 -10.97 12.24 -43.59
CA ARG A 1084 -9.54 11.99 -43.35
C ARG A 1084 -9.28 10.51 -43.05
N LYS A 1085 -10.06 9.90 -42.15
CA LYS A 1085 -9.90 8.48 -41.77
C LYS A 1085 -10.04 7.52 -42.96
N ILE A 1086 -10.92 7.82 -43.92
CA ILE A 1086 -11.07 7.03 -45.16
C ILE A 1086 -9.78 7.00 -46.00
N ALA A 1087 -8.98 8.08 -46.02
CA ALA A 1087 -7.68 8.10 -46.73
C ALA A 1087 -6.61 7.15 -46.12
N PHE A 1088 -6.88 6.64 -44.91
CA PHE A 1088 -6.06 5.65 -44.21
C PHE A 1088 -6.66 4.25 -44.18
N TYR A 1089 -7.75 4.00 -44.92
CA TYR A 1089 -8.41 2.69 -44.98
C TYR A 1089 -7.43 1.59 -45.43
N ASN A 1090 -6.68 1.83 -46.50
CA ASN A 1090 -5.69 0.86 -46.98
C ASN A 1090 -4.54 0.66 -45.99
N ASP A 1091 -4.12 1.68 -45.24
CA ASP A 1091 -3.03 1.56 -44.28
C ASP A 1091 -3.46 0.77 -43.04
N ILE A 1092 -4.67 1.03 -42.51
CA ILE A 1092 -5.18 0.31 -41.33
C ILE A 1092 -5.54 -1.14 -41.69
N SER A 1093 -6.03 -1.40 -42.90
CA SER A 1093 -6.20 -2.76 -43.43
C SER A 1093 -4.87 -3.49 -43.60
N ASN A 1094 -3.84 -2.83 -44.15
CA ASN A 1094 -2.50 -3.44 -44.28
C ASN A 1094 -1.83 -3.68 -42.91
N LEU A 1095 -2.02 -2.76 -41.95
CA LEU A 1095 -1.59 -2.96 -40.56
C LEU A 1095 -2.25 -4.20 -39.95
N LEU A 1096 -3.57 -4.34 -40.12
CA LEU A 1096 -4.30 -5.52 -39.68
C LEU A 1096 -3.83 -6.79 -40.39
N PHE A 1097 -3.67 -6.78 -41.72
CA PHE A 1097 -3.20 -7.95 -42.47
C PHE A 1097 -1.82 -8.42 -41.99
N LYS A 1098 -0.85 -7.51 -41.83
CA LYS A 1098 0.50 -7.84 -41.37
C LYS A 1098 0.46 -8.46 -39.96
N ASN A 1099 -0.28 -7.83 -39.04
CA ASN A 1099 -0.37 -8.32 -37.67
C ASN A 1099 -1.12 -9.66 -37.58
N ILE A 1100 -2.23 -9.83 -38.31
CA ILE A 1100 -3.03 -11.06 -38.33
C ILE A 1100 -2.25 -12.23 -38.97
N LEU A 1101 -1.54 -12.02 -40.08
CA LEU A 1101 -0.67 -13.05 -40.67
C LEU A 1101 0.42 -13.52 -39.70
N ASN A 1102 0.94 -12.61 -38.88
CA ASN A 1102 2.03 -12.88 -37.95
C ASN A 1102 1.56 -13.52 -36.62
N VAL A 1103 0.24 -13.60 -36.35
CA VAL A 1103 -0.28 -14.16 -35.07
C VAL A 1103 0.26 -15.56 -34.75
N PRO A 1104 0.32 -16.55 -35.67
CA PRO A 1104 0.84 -17.88 -35.35
C PRO A 1104 2.29 -17.87 -34.83
N GLU A 1105 3.16 -17.07 -35.44
CA GLU A 1105 4.55 -16.93 -35.01
C GLU A 1105 4.67 -16.10 -33.73
N ALA A 1106 3.89 -15.02 -33.62
CA ALA A 1106 3.85 -14.18 -32.43
C ALA A 1106 3.33 -14.93 -31.20
N ILE A 1107 2.37 -15.85 -31.35
CA ILE A 1107 1.95 -16.79 -30.29
C ILE A 1107 3.11 -17.68 -29.89
N MET A 1108 3.72 -18.40 -30.85
CA MET A 1108 4.81 -19.32 -30.58
C MET A 1108 5.96 -18.61 -29.82
N ASN A 1109 6.34 -17.41 -30.25
CA ASN A 1109 7.40 -16.64 -29.63
C ASN A 1109 6.96 -16.04 -28.28
N SER A 1110 5.69 -15.66 -28.11
CA SER A 1110 5.14 -15.30 -26.79
C SER A 1110 5.22 -16.47 -25.81
N ILE A 1111 4.84 -17.69 -26.22
CA ILE A 1111 4.87 -18.90 -25.36
C ILE A 1111 6.31 -19.26 -24.97
N LYS A 1112 7.28 -19.13 -25.89
CA LYS A 1112 8.73 -19.25 -25.56
C LYS A 1112 9.14 -18.27 -24.45
N LEU A 1113 8.65 -17.04 -24.49
CA LEU A 1113 8.95 -15.97 -23.53
C LEU A 1113 8.11 -16.01 -22.24
N LEU A 1114 7.09 -16.87 -22.14
CA LEU A 1114 6.27 -16.95 -20.93
C LEU A 1114 7.09 -17.46 -19.71
N PRO A 1115 7.06 -16.73 -18.57
CA PRO A 1115 7.60 -17.23 -17.31
C PRO A 1115 6.96 -18.57 -16.93
N HIS A 1116 7.71 -19.46 -16.27
CA HIS A 1116 7.18 -20.76 -15.83
C HIS A 1116 5.88 -20.63 -15.03
N THR A 1117 5.76 -19.60 -14.19
CA THR A 1117 4.52 -19.32 -13.44
C THR A 1117 3.31 -19.09 -14.35
N LYS A 1118 3.46 -18.56 -15.57
CA LYS A 1118 2.35 -18.36 -16.52
C LYS A 1118 2.02 -19.58 -17.37
N ILE A 1119 2.98 -20.46 -17.62
CA ILE A 1119 2.70 -21.81 -18.14
C ILE A 1119 1.95 -22.62 -17.07
N ILE A 1120 2.40 -22.53 -15.81
CA ILE A 1120 1.77 -23.21 -14.67
C ILE A 1120 0.35 -22.69 -14.44
N ASP A 1121 0.14 -21.38 -14.28
CA ASP A 1121 -1.19 -20.77 -14.03
C ASP A 1121 -2.27 -21.19 -15.07
N GLY A 1122 -1.87 -21.45 -16.32
CA GLY A 1122 -2.78 -21.88 -17.40
C GLY A 1122 -3.24 -23.34 -17.27
N CYS A 1123 -2.35 -24.26 -16.90
CA CYS A 1123 -2.66 -25.69 -16.80
C CYS A 1123 -2.97 -26.18 -15.37
N PHE A 1124 -2.53 -25.45 -14.34
CA PHE A 1124 -2.63 -25.80 -12.92
C PHE A 1124 -3.02 -24.57 -12.09
N SER A 1125 -3.77 -24.78 -11.00
CA SER A 1125 -4.06 -23.74 -10.01
C SER A 1125 -3.48 -24.10 -8.65
N HIS A 1126 -3.20 -23.05 -7.87
CA HIS A 1126 -2.64 -23.18 -6.52
C HIS A 1126 -3.67 -23.76 -5.54
N PHE A 1127 -3.38 -24.94 -4.99
CA PHE A 1127 -4.20 -25.65 -4.02
C PHE A 1127 -3.40 -25.87 -2.72
N TYR A 1128 -3.64 -25.02 -1.71
CA TYR A 1128 -2.95 -25.01 -0.41
C TYR A 1128 -1.42 -24.86 -0.44
N ASP A 1129 -0.72 -25.94 -0.72
CA ASP A 1129 0.73 -26.16 -0.61
C ASP A 1129 1.29 -26.92 -1.83
N MET A 1130 0.48 -27.07 -2.88
CA MET A 1130 0.79 -27.72 -4.15
C MET A 1130 0.11 -26.97 -5.31
N TYR A 1131 0.57 -27.20 -6.53
CA TYR A 1131 -0.18 -26.86 -7.75
C TYR A 1131 -0.91 -28.11 -8.22
N VAL A 1132 -2.21 -28.01 -8.49
CA VAL A 1132 -3.08 -29.11 -8.96
C VAL A 1132 -3.67 -28.74 -10.30
N ASP A 1133 -3.84 -29.71 -11.20
CA ASP A 1133 -4.31 -29.45 -12.56
C ASP A 1133 -5.70 -28.77 -12.60
N ASN A 1134 -5.88 -27.87 -13.57
CA ASN A 1134 -7.08 -27.06 -13.69
C ASN A 1134 -8.32 -27.92 -14.04
N LYS A 1135 -8.17 -29.07 -14.72
CA LYS A 1135 -9.27 -29.95 -15.12
C LYS A 1135 -9.91 -30.63 -13.90
N SER A 1136 -9.09 -31.20 -13.01
CA SER A 1136 -9.51 -31.75 -11.72
C SER A 1136 -10.16 -30.69 -10.84
N LEU A 1137 -9.57 -29.49 -10.75
CA LEU A 1137 -10.13 -28.39 -9.95
C LEU A 1137 -11.45 -27.84 -10.51
N LEU A 1138 -11.66 -27.86 -11.83
CA LEU A 1138 -12.96 -27.52 -12.45
C LEU A 1138 -14.02 -28.61 -12.19
N LYS A 1139 -13.65 -29.90 -12.26
CA LYS A 1139 -14.53 -31.01 -11.83
C LYS A 1139 -14.97 -30.84 -10.37
N ILE A 1140 -14.03 -30.56 -9.46
CA ILE A 1140 -14.32 -30.23 -8.06
C ILE A 1140 -15.29 -29.04 -7.96
N LYS A 1141 -15.03 -27.96 -8.70
CA LYS A 1141 -15.85 -26.74 -8.67
C LYS A 1141 -17.31 -27.00 -9.08
N LEU A 1142 -17.55 -27.84 -10.09
CA LEU A 1142 -18.92 -28.23 -10.48
C LEU A 1142 -19.67 -28.93 -9.34
N VAL A 1143 -18.99 -29.78 -8.56
CA VAL A 1143 -19.58 -30.40 -7.35
C VAL A 1143 -19.84 -29.35 -6.27
N PHE A 1144 -18.94 -28.39 -6.07
CA PHE A 1144 -19.17 -27.26 -5.14
C PHE A 1144 -20.40 -26.44 -5.53
N ASP A 1145 -20.51 -26.04 -6.81
CA ASP A 1145 -21.65 -25.25 -7.32
C ASP A 1145 -22.97 -26.05 -7.23
N TYR A 1146 -22.94 -27.37 -7.49
CA TYR A 1146 -24.09 -28.26 -7.29
C TYR A 1146 -24.52 -28.34 -5.82
N VAL A 1147 -23.57 -28.56 -4.89
CA VAL A 1147 -23.87 -28.66 -3.44
C VAL A 1147 -24.35 -27.33 -2.88
N HIS A 1148 -23.78 -26.20 -3.30
CA HIS A 1148 -24.26 -24.87 -2.92
C HIS A 1148 -25.68 -24.64 -3.42
N LYS A 1149 -26.01 -25.07 -4.64
CA LYS A 1149 -27.37 -25.03 -5.21
C LYS A 1149 -28.34 -25.95 -4.46
N LYS A 1150 -27.92 -27.17 -4.09
CA LYS A 1150 -28.71 -28.13 -3.30
C LYS A 1150 -29.06 -27.56 -1.93
N VAL A 1151 -28.07 -27.00 -1.22
CA VAL A 1151 -28.26 -26.38 0.11
C VAL A 1151 -29.03 -25.05 0.05
N ALA A 1152 -28.91 -24.27 -1.04
CA ALA A 1152 -29.72 -23.07 -1.24
C ALA A 1152 -31.20 -23.38 -1.56
N ASN A 1153 -31.47 -24.56 -2.12
CA ASN A 1153 -32.80 -25.03 -2.50
C ASN A 1153 -33.47 -25.96 -1.46
N ASP A 1154 -32.77 -26.36 -0.40
CA ASP A 1154 -33.31 -27.26 0.62
C ASP A 1154 -34.51 -26.62 1.36
N HIS A 1155 -35.63 -27.35 1.38
CA HIS A 1155 -36.88 -26.87 1.98
C HIS A 1155 -36.76 -26.60 3.48
N SER A 1156 -35.97 -27.40 4.21
CA SER A 1156 -35.79 -27.25 5.66
C SER A 1156 -35.05 -25.96 6.00
N LEU A 1157 -33.95 -25.71 5.29
CA LEU A 1157 -33.11 -24.53 5.40
C LEU A 1157 -33.81 -23.27 4.88
N ILE A 1158 -34.54 -23.33 3.75
CA ILE A 1158 -35.35 -22.21 3.25
C ILE A 1158 -36.37 -21.77 4.30
N ARG A 1159 -37.11 -22.71 4.88
CA ARG A 1159 -38.19 -22.43 5.85
C ARG A 1159 -37.69 -21.70 7.10
N VAL A 1160 -36.42 -21.86 7.48
CA VAL A 1160 -35.83 -21.13 8.61
C VAL A 1160 -35.15 -19.80 8.23
N VAL A 1161 -34.89 -19.49 6.95
CA VAL A 1161 -34.25 -18.21 6.54
C VAL A 1161 -35.01 -16.99 7.07
N ASP A 1162 -36.34 -17.01 6.99
CA ASP A 1162 -37.18 -15.90 7.46
C ASP A 1162 -37.17 -15.76 8.98
N LYS A 1163 -37.25 -16.89 9.69
CA LYS A 1163 -37.09 -16.93 11.15
C LYS A 1163 -35.73 -16.35 11.56
N ILE A 1164 -34.64 -16.80 10.96
CA ILE A 1164 -33.27 -16.32 11.22
C ILE A 1164 -33.13 -14.83 10.91
N SER A 1165 -33.77 -14.35 9.85
CA SER A 1165 -33.73 -12.94 9.45
C SER A 1165 -34.41 -12.02 10.48
N LEU A 1166 -35.49 -12.47 11.12
CA LEU A 1166 -36.10 -11.79 12.27
C LEU A 1166 -35.20 -11.91 13.51
N ASP A 1167 -34.71 -13.11 13.80
CA ASP A 1167 -33.80 -13.45 14.91
C ASP A 1167 -32.55 -12.54 14.94
N MET A 1168 -32.04 -12.15 13.76
CA MET A 1168 -30.95 -11.17 13.61
C MET A 1168 -31.30 -9.78 14.13
N ILE A 1169 -32.52 -9.28 13.90
CA ILE A 1169 -32.92 -7.91 14.28
C ILE A 1169 -32.78 -7.75 15.81
N ASP A 1170 -33.24 -8.74 16.56
CA ASP A 1170 -33.18 -8.74 18.02
C ASP A 1170 -31.80 -9.12 18.58
N LYS A 1171 -31.12 -10.10 17.99
CA LYS A 1171 -29.87 -10.66 18.54
C LYS A 1171 -28.62 -9.84 18.16
N ILE A 1172 -28.64 -9.08 17.07
CA ILE A 1172 -27.57 -8.12 16.71
C ILE A 1172 -27.53 -6.95 17.70
N ARG A 1173 -28.69 -6.43 18.15
CA ARG A 1173 -28.76 -5.41 19.22
C ARG A 1173 -28.07 -5.86 20.51
N LYS A 1174 -28.00 -7.17 20.76
CA LYS A 1174 -27.34 -7.81 21.92
C LYS A 1174 -25.86 -8.16 21.67
N GLY A 1175 -25.24 -7.60 20.62
CA GLY A 1175 -23.80 -7.75 20.34
C GLY A 1175 -23.35 -9.12 19.79
N ASN A 1176 -24.29 -10.00 19.41
CA ASN A 1176 -23.94 -11.33 18.91
C ASN A 1176 -23.36 -11.28 17.48
N ARG A 1177 -22.33 -12.09 17.21
CA ARG A 1177 -21.79 -12.27 15.86
C ARG A 1177 -22.84 -12.92 14.95
N ILE A 1178 -23.08 -12.34 13.78
CA ILE A 1178 -24.09 -12.77 12.81
C ILE A 1178 -23.96 -14.25 12.46
N SER A 1179 -22.76 -14.73 12.15
CA SER A 1179 -22.51 -16.15 11.86
C SER A 1179 -22.85 -17.08 13.03
N LYS A 1180 -22.72 -16.63 14.28
CA LYS A 1180 -23.17 -17.42 15.45
C LYS A 1180 -24.70 -17.50 15.51
N ILE A 1181 -25.41 -16.40 15.25
CA ILE A 1181 -26.89 -16.35 15.24
C ILE A 1181 -27.46 -17.33 14.20
N ILE A 1182 -26.88 -17.37 13.00
CA ILE A 1182 -27.32 -18.28 11.93
C ILE A 1182 -26.94 -19.72 12.32
N ASN A 1183 -25.66 -19.99 12.55
CA ASN A 1183 -25.16 -21.35 12.77
C ASN A 1183 -25.76 -22.04 14.02
N SER A 1184 -26.25 -21.27 15.01
CA SER A 1184 -26.88 -21.81 16.23
C SER A 1184 -28.40 -21.99 16.14
N ASN A 1185 -29.06 -21.58 15.06
CA ASN A 1185 -30.48 -21.89 14.88
C ASN A 1185 -30.68 -23.40 14.66
N ILE A 1186 -31.80 -23.93 15.15
CA ILE A 1186 -32.11 -25.37 15.15
C ILE A 1186 -33.18 -25.65 14.08
N ILE A 1187 -32.97 -26.72 13.30
CA ILE A 1187 -33.88 -27.25 12.29
C ILE A 1187 -34.71 -28.40 12.91
N SER A 1188 -35.84 -28.75 12.29
CA SER A 1188 -36.56 -30.01 12.56
C SER A 1188 -35.60 -31.20 12.60
N GLY A 1189 -35.62 -31.95 13.70
CA GLY A 1189 -34.64 -33.01 14.01
C GLY A 1189 -33.53 -32.58 14.98
N GLY A 1190 -33.60 -31.39 15.60
CA GLY A 1190 -32.72 -30.97 16.70
C GLY A 1190 -31.30 -30.56 16.29
N LEU A 1191 -30.93 -30.76 15.03
CA LEU A 1191 -29.63 -30.33 14.49
C LEU A 1191 -29.56 -28.81 14.35
N SER A 1192 -28.41 -28.24 14.72
CA SER A 1192 -28.07 -26.86 14.37
C SER A 1192 -27.86 -26.73 12.86
N ILE A 1193 -28.07 -25.55 12.29
CA ILE A 1193 -27.84 -25.26 10.86
C ILE A 1193 -26.43 -25.66 10.42
N TYR A 1194 -25.42 -25.43 11.27
CA TYR A 1194 -24.05 -25.89 11.02
C TYR A 1194 -23.95 -27.42 10.88
N ASN A 1195 -24.56 -28.17 11.81
CA ASN A 1195 -24.52 -29.64 11.79
C ASN A 1195 -25.37 -30.21 10.65
N TYR A 1196 -26.48 -29.57 10.29
CA TYR A 1196 -27.35 -29.99 9.19
C TYR A 1196 -26.70 -29.78 7.82
N ILE A 1197 -26.10 -28.61 7.57
CA ILE A 1197 -25.31 -28.37 6.35
C ILE A 1197 -24.12 -29.36 6.31
N ARG A 1198 -23.46 -29.62 7.44
CA ARG A 1198 -22.39 -30.63 7.52
C ARG A 1198 -22.88 -32.06 7.26
N LYS A 1199 -24.15 -32.39 7.56
CA LYS A 1199 -24.78 -33.66 7.19
C LYS A 1199 -25.00 -33.74 5.67
N LEU A 1200 -25.68 -32.76 5.07
CA LEU A 1200 -25.90 -32.70 3.63
C LEU A 1200 -24.58 -32.79 2.84
N VAL A 1201 -23.56 -32.02 3.23
CA VAL A 1201 -22.23 -32.07 2.59
C VAL A 1201 -21.51 -33.42 2.77
N LYS A 1202 -21.84 -34.22 3.82
CA LYS A 1202 -21.32 -35.59 3.96
C LYS A 1202 -22.04 -36.56 3.02
N GLU A 1203 -23.32 -36.34 2.75
CA GLU A 1203 -24.14 -37.18 1.86
C GLU A 1203 -23.73 -37.02 0.39
N GLU A 1204 -23.30 -35.83 -0.03
CA GLU A 1204 -22.76 -35.57 -1.38
C GLU A 1204 -21.26 -35.90 -1.53
N LEU A 1205 -20.59 -36.42 -0.51
CA LEU A 1205 -19.15 -36.71 -0.56
C LEU A 1205 -18.75 -37.87 -1.51
N PRO A 1206 -19.55 -38.93 -1.72
CA PRO A 1206 -19.29 -39.95 -2.73
C PRO A 1206 -19.22 -39.34 -4.13
N LEU A 1207 -20.23 -38.53 -4.52
CA LEU A 1207 -20.26 -37.81 -5.81
C LEU A 1207 -18.99 -37.00 -6.08
N LEU A 1208 -18.37 -36.39 -5.04
CA LEU A 1208 -17.10 -35.71 -5.18
C LEU A 1208 -15.95 -36.68 -5.55
N LYS A 1209 -15.90 -37.88 -4.97
CA LYS A 1209 -14.91 -38.90 -5.33
C LYS A 1209 -15.15 -39.46 -6.73
N ASP A 1210 -16.40 -39.78 -7.04
CA ASP A 1210 -16.78 -40.45 -8.30
C ASP A 1210 -16.58 -39.53 -9.51
N THR A 1211 -16.85 -38.23 -9.36
CA THR A 1211 -16.61 -37.20 -10.40
C THR A 1211 -15.11 -37.02 -10.71
N ILE A 1212 -14.25 -37.29 -9.73
CA ILE A 1212 -12.78 -37.12 -9.80
C ILE A 1212 -12.11 -38.51 -9.71
N SER A 1213 -12.63 -39.45 -10.50
CA SER A 1213 -12.06 -40.78 -10.71
C SER A 1213 -10.74 -40.73 -11.49
N ASP A 1214 -10.64 -39.84 -12.49
CA ASP A 1214 -9.43 -39.54 -13.29
C ASP A 1214 -8.15 -39.40 -12.43
N PRO A 1215 -6.96 -39.67 -13.00
CA PRO A 1215 -5.69 -39.25 -12.43
C PRO A 1215 -5.66 -37.72 -12.22
N ILE A 1216 -5.45 -37.30 -10.97
CA ILE A 1216 -5.16 -35.91 -10.63
C ILE A 1216 -3.65 -35.69 -10.84
N PHE A 1217 -3.27 -34.56 -11.42
CA PHE A 1217 -1.85 -34.19 -11.59
C PHE A 1217 -1.46 -33.02 -10.68
N ILE A 1218 -0.25 -33.10 -10.14
CA ILE A 1218 0.38 -32.04 -9.32
C ILE A 1218 1.76 -31.67 -9.84
N ILE A 1219 2.26 -30.49 -9.49
CA ILE A 1219 3.66 -30.13 -9.73
C ILE A 1219 4.50 -30.30 -8.46
N ARG A 1220 5.54 -31.14 -8.54
CA ARG A 1220 6.59 -31.33 -7.53
C ARG A 1220 7.95 -31.18 -8.24
N ASN A 1221 8.87 -30.38 -7.70
CA ASN A 1221 10.25 -30.23 -8.21
C ASN A 1221 10.38 -29.96 -9.74
N ASN A 1222 9.53 -29.08 -10.30
CA ASN A 1222 9.42 -28.78 -11.74
C ASN A 1222 8.97 -29.95 -12.65
N LYS A 1223 8.53 -31.07 -12.06
CA LYS A 1223 7.87 -32.19 -12.74
C LYS A 1223 6.38 -32.25 -12.42
N ILE A 1224 5.62 -32.76 -13.38
CA ILE A 1224 4.20 -33.09 -13.28
C ILE A 1224 4.13 -34.54 -12.84
N GLU A 1225 3.48 -34.80 -11.70
CA GLU A 1225 3.37 -36.12 -11.08
C GLU A 1225 1.90 -36.48 -10.87
N THR A 1226 1.52 -37.73 -11.11
CA THR A 1226 0.21 -38.25 -10.70
C THR A 1226 0.12 -38.29 -9.18
N VAL A 1227 -0.97 -37.77 -8.62
CA VAL A 1227 -1.19 -37.74 -7.17
C VAL A 1227 -1.29 -39.16 -6.59
N ASP A 1228 -0.35 -39.49 -5.70
CA ASP A 1228 -0.34 -40.74 -4.92
C ASP A 1228 -1.57 -40.85 -3.99
N GLN A 1229 -1.97 -42.08 -3.62
CA GLN A 1229 -3.22 -42.28 -2.88
C GLN A 1229 -3.23 -41.62 -1.48
N LYS A 1230 -2.08 -41.42 -0.82
CA LYS A 1230 -2.02 -40.69 0.45
C LYS A 1230 -2.31 -39.21 0.21
N THR A 1231 -1.59 -38.56 -0.71
CA THR A 1231 -1.83 -37.17 -1.10
C THR A 1231 -3.25 -36.98 -1.61
N ARG A 1232 -3.82 -37.94 -2.36
CA ARG A 1232 -5.20 -37.91 -2.85
C ARG A 1232 -6.23 -37.90 -1.71
N ASN A 1233 -6.02 -38.71 -0.69
CA ASN A 1233 -6.86 -38.72 0.52
C ASN A 1233 -6.76 -37.39 1.29
N GLU A 1234 -5.54 -36.85 1.48
CA GLU A 1234 -5.31 -35.55 2.12
C GLU A 1234 -5.99 -34.40 1.36
N MET A 1235 -5.94 -34.43 0.01
CA MET A 1235 -6.67 -33.48 -0.84
C MET A 1235 -8.19 -33.60 -0.62
N PHE A 1236 -8.74 -34.81 -0.54
CA PHE A 1236 -10.17 -35.01 -0.29
C PHE A 1236 -10.62 -34.47 1.08
N ASP A 1237 -9.84 -34.61 2.15
CA ASP A 1237 -10.21 -34.05 3.46
C ASP A 1237 -10.01 -32.52 3.56
N LYS A 1238 -9.01 -31.96 2.84
CA LYS A 1238 -8.92 -30.50 2.60
C LYS A 1238 -10.17 -29.99 1.87
N LEU A 1239 -10.51 -30.59 0.72
CA LEU A 1239 -11.69 -30.26 -0.09
C LEU A 1239 -13.01 -30.39 0.67
N ARG A 1240 -13.18 -31.45 1.47
CA ARG A 1240 -14.35 -31.66 2.32
C ARG A 1240 -14.54 -30.53 3.33
N SER A 1241 -13.43 -30.05 3.90
CA SER A 1241 -13.44 -28.95 4.85
C SER A 1241 -13.81 -27.62 4.17
N ASP A 1242 -13.24 -27.34 2.99
CA ASP A 1242 -13.61 -26.19 2.17
C ASP A 1242 -15.05 -26.24 1.68
N LEU A 1243 -15.57 -27.41 1.31
CA LEU A 1243 -16.96 -27.58 0.88
C LEU A 1243 -17.92 -27.25 2.02
N ILE A 1244 -17.65 -27.73 3.24
CA ILE A 1244 -18.40 -27.37 4.44
C ILE A 1244 -18.34 -25.84 4.67
N GLU A 1245 -17.14 -25.25 4.72
CA GLU A 1245 -17.00 -23.82 5.05
C GLU A 1245 -17.62 -22.91 3.98
N THR A 1246 -17.35 -23.16 2.69
CA THR A 1246 -17.88 -22.36 1.58
C THR A 1246 -19.40 -22.47 1.48
N THR A 1247 -19.98 -23.66 1.70
CA THR A 1247 -21.44 -23.86 1.70
C THR A 1247 -22.10 -23.10 2.85
N ILE A 1248 -21.55 -23.16 4.07
CA ILE A 1248 -22.03 -22.37 5.22
C ILE A 1248 -21.87 -20.87 4.94
N ARG A 1249 -20.74 -20.45 4.36
CA ARG A 1249 -20.47 -19.05 3.97
C ARG A 1249 -21.48 -18.56 2.91
N SER A 1250 -21.92 -19.45 2.00
CA SER A 1250 -22.94 -19.20 0.99
C SER A 1250 -24.34 -19.06 1.59
N TYR A 1251 -24.77 -20.01 2.44
CA TYR A 1251 -26.04 -19.93 3.17
C TYR A 1251 -26.11 -18.70 4.09
N ASN A 1252 -25.00 -18.33 4.73
CA ASN A 1252 -24.90 -17.12 5.54
C ASN A 1252 -25.06 -15.84 4.71
N LYS A 1253 -24.57 -15.80 3.46
CA LYS A 1253 -24.83 -14.69 2.52
C LYS A 1253 -26.31 -14.64 2.10
N LEU A 1254 -26.96 -15.79 1.92
CA LEU A 1254 -28.40 -15.89 1.60
C LEU A 1254 -29.26 -15.32 2.74
N CYS A 1255 -29.00 -15.73 3.98
CA CYS A 1255 -29.65 -15.17 5.17
C CYS A 1255 -29.42 -13.66 5.30
N LEU A 1256 -28.18 -13.19 5.11
CA LEU A 1256 -27.85 -11.76 5.15
C LEU A 1256 -28.56 -10.95 4.04
N LYS A 1257 -28.73 -11.51 2.84
CA LYS A 1257 -29.47 -10.87 1.74
C LYS A 1257 -30.94 -10.68 2.13
N LYS A 1258 -31.57 -11.70 2.72
CA LYS A 1258 -32.96 -11.65 3.18
C LYS A 1258 -33.15 -10.70 4.38
N TYR A 1259 -32.27 -10.74 5.38
CA TYR A 1259 -32.23 -9.78 6.49
C TYR A 1259 -32.14 -8.32 6.00
N LYS A 1260 -31.29 -8.02 4.98
CA LYS A 1260 -31.25 -6.69 4.37
C LYS A 1260 -32.61 -6.29 3.77
N THR A 1261 -33.30 -7.21 3.10
CA THR A 1261 -34.66 -6.97 2.57
C THR A 1261 -35.72 -6.73 3.65
N TYR A 1262 -35.63 -7.40 4.80
CA TYR A 1262 -36.50 -7.11 5.95
C TYR A 1262 -36.17 -5.74 6.58
N LYS A 1263 -34.88 -5.43 6.78
CA LYS A 1263 -34.44 -4.13 7.31
C LYS A 1263 -34.73 -2.94 6.37
N SER A 1264 -35.03 -3.17 5.09
CA SER A 1264 -35.56 -2.13 4.19
C SER A 1264 -37.09 -1.99 4.19
N LYS A 1265 -37.80 -2.78 5.00
CA LYS A 1265 -39.27 -2.74 5.17
C LYS A 1265 -39.71 -2.34 6.59
N VAL A 1266 -38.75 -2.10 7.49
CA VAL A 1266 -38.91 -1.72 8.91
C VAL A 1266 -38.08 -0.47 9.17
#